data_AF-A0A2T7KT40-F1
#
_entry.id   AF-A0A2T7KT40-F1
#
_cell.length_a   1.000
_cell.length_b   1.000
_cell.length_c   1.000
_cell.angle_alpha   90.00
_cell.angle_beta   90.00
_cell.angle_gamma   90.00
#
_symmetry.space_group_name_H-M   'P 1'
#
loop_
_entity.id
_entity.type
_entity.pdbx_description
1 polymer ?
#
loop_
_entity_poly.entity_id
_entity_poly.type
_entity_poly.pdbx_seq_one_letter_code
_entity_poly.pdbx_strand_id
1 'polypeptide(L)'
;MSLAQVHHISAAPGDAEGTGRFTAVGPGVSAALLAELEPLVRYALPDGASHRPADAELRSLPQAFTYAVLSDGSRVVGRTAPARGDGTAPVRFHTHAVHLPPGVPLPGGRLPVEAWRSPHWVSATPVGGGALSDPLGLLPPGPAPVREGLDDFAVSRGPWLAAVLADLRRASEEEAPAGGPVVLVEKQNADVARWLGLAAVTLPRESVERLTFTTYTRRPGSSPLRVVGAPPEDAAAAREAGLRVHVCAERPPVDGTADAWARTAARVWRSRAPELFEEARGLPGDPFAAGPLAVIALCAGVALGPEERAAAAGWAAKRPYALDAKRTGQLVEALTSPGIDDRTGSEFDAVGRLFGALDGRCPASVTAPLAAMLVTEAVRGGNGSLELPRRDAFVGPEGEAIAGVLAPEILTELENGAGGGLPVARTVQLLRVARLLGVNGRGVLPEVVERLARTILTEADGSEGAPAFAPALLELLDEQFDARTALLGALDRIAPDDPGAVARFLERVALPFTGTQALPHLRMCAEAPGAMTTLGRDRTAVWHRVLRAAGLSPFAEPLVLRTAVGLVWEDRAPTVEEARLLLEAATSDAHRAAGTWARLVDAALGAPADTEDGTALAHDLLRAFPQEIGGRERAALQLLELCRDLRTGAPEPGWTEQVRTLRDRAAPLEPAIQERAFTALVERLLAPDRPGAELYAFVRSDDPDLIAAYDRAARTEPTRIRLRTHPAYAADCFTHWTAHPHAGTAWTTTAAALLDEVLRPAVRGMTAEAVAEVEETVGRTGSSGRANAFRDWNRSRALGRLGRRIAGRVRRG
;
A
#
# COMPACT_ATOMS: atom_id res chain seq x y z
N MET A 1 -50.86 25.90 42.66
CA MET A 1 -51.03 24.67 41.85
C MET A 1 -51.07 23.51 42.82
N SER A 2 -52.01 22.59 42.67
CA SER A 2 -52.24 21.53 43.65
C SER A 2 -52.13 20.17 42.99
N LEU A 3 -51.27 19.30 43.51
CA LEU A 3 -50.96 18.01 42.91
C LEU A 3 -51.90 16.92 43.43
N ALA A 4 -52.48 16.13 42.52
CA ALA A 4 -53.37 15.03 42.88
C ALA A 4 -52.56 13.87 43.48
N GLN A 5 -53.06 13.29 44.57
CA GLN A 5 -52.41 12.18 45.29
C GLN A 5 -53.14 10.86 44.98
N VAL A 6 -52.40 9.77 44.89
CA VAL A 6 -52.91 8.41 44.66
C VAL A 6 -52.28 7.47 45.65
N HIS A 7 -53.09 6.67 46.33
CA HIS A 7 -52.63 5.63 47.26
C HIS A 7 -53.08 4.25 46.81
N HIS A 8 -52.14 3.30 46.81
CA HIS A 8 -52.38 1.92 46.42
C HIS A 8 -51.81 0.97 47.49
N ILE A 9 -52.54 -0.11 47.80
CA ILE A 9 -52.10 -1.15 48.73
C ILE A 9 -52.17 -2.53 48.09
N SER A 10 -51.32 -3.44 48.55
CA SER A 10 -51.28 -4.82 48.07
C SER A 10 -52.46 -5.69 48.51
N ALA A 11 -53.01 -5.42 49.70
CA ALA A 11 -54.13 -6.14 50.31
C ALA A 11 -54.70 -5.31 51.48
N ALA A 12 -56.00 -5.39 51.76
CA ALA A 12 -56.60 -4.70 52.90
C ALA A 12 -56.37 -5.46 54.23
N PRO A 13 -56.49 -4.78 55.39
CA PRO A 13 -56.61 -5.46 56.69
C PRO A 13 -57.67 -6.57 56.66
N GLY A 14 -57.27 -7.82 56.93
CA GLY A 14 -58.16 -9.01 56.89
C GLY A 14 -58.17 -9.85 55.62
N ASP A 15 -57.61 -9.39 54.49
CA ASP A 15 -57.57 -10.18 53.24
C ASP A 15 -56.48 -11.26 53.29
N ALA A 16 -56.84 -12.52 52.96
CA ALA A 16 -55.92 -13.66 52.92
C ALA A 16 -55.17 -13.80 51.58
N GLU A 17 -55.77 -13.39 50.46
CA GLU A 17 -55.16 -13.31 49.13
C GLU A 17 -55.48 -11.94 48.52
N GLY A 18 -54.43 -11.16 48.21
CA GLY A 18 -54.55 -9.75 47.85
C GLY A 18 -54.51 -9.49 46.35
N THR A 19 -55.64 -9.13 45.76
CA THR A 19 -55.64 -8.29 44.56
C THR A 19 -55.40 -6.84 45.02
N GLY A 20 -54.34 -6.22 44.52
CA GLY A 20 -54.02 -4.83 44.87
C GLY A 20 -55.18 -3.88 44.57
N ARG A 21 -55.33 -2.81 45.37
CA ARG A 21 -56.40 -1.83 45.16
C ARG A 21 -55.95 -0.41 45.49
N PHE A 22 -56.51 0.56 44.77
CA PHE A 22 -56.40 1.98 45.10
C PHE A 22 -57.30 2.32 46.29
N THR A 23 -56.75 2.95 47.32
CA THR A 23 -57.47 3.27 48.57
C THR A 23 -57.89 4.73 48.67
N ALA A 24 -57.19 5.61 47.95
CA ALA A 24 -57.49 7.04 47.89
C ALA A 24 -56.98 7.61 46.57
N VAL A 25 -57.80 8.39 45.88
CA VAL A 25 -57.51 8.97 44.57
C VAL A 25 -57.93 10.44 44.57
N GLY A 26 -57.01 11.33 44.26
CA GLY A 26 -57.23 12.77 44.17
C GLY A 26 -58.04 13.15 42.92
N PRO A 27 -58.68 14.33 42.92
CA PRO A 27 -59.44 14.79 41.76
C PRO A 27 -58.53 14.94 40.53
N GLY A 28 -59.03 14.55 39.36
CA GLY A 28 -58.32 14.66 38.08
C GLY A 28 -57.61 13.39 37.60
N VAL A 29 -57.63 12.30 38.37
CA VAL A 29 -57.07 11.00 37.95
C VAL A 29 -58.21 10.08 37.49
N SER A 30 -58.21 9.70 36.21
CA SER A 30 -59.25 8.85 35.61
C SER A 30 -59.02 7.36 35.87
N ALA A 31 -60.06 6.54 35.72
CA ALA A 31 -59.94 5.08 35.86
C ALA A 31 -58.98 4.45 34.84
N ALA A 32 -58.86 5.02 33.63
CA ALA A 32 -57.91 4.58 32.62
C ALA A 32 -56.45 4.81 33.07
N LEU A 33 -56.17 5.96 33.68
CA LEU A 33 -54.83 6.26 34.22
C LEU A 33 -54.50 5.37 35.43
N LEU A 34 -55.49 5.02 36.25
CA LEU A 34 -55.29 4.07 37.36
C LEU A 34 -54.95 2.67 36.84
N ALA A 35 -55.58 2.22 35.76
CA ALA A 35 -55.27 0.93 35.13
C ALA A 35 -53.85 0.92 34.51
N GLU A 36 -53.41 2.04 33.94
CA GLU A 36 -52.04 2.20 33.44
C GLU A 36 -51.00 2.29 34.58
N LEU A 37 -51.36 2.91 35.70
CA LEU A 37 -50.50 3.07 36.87
C LEU A 37 -50.32 1.78 37.67
N GLU A 38 -51.34 0.92 37.74
CA GLU A 38 -51.34 -0.27 38.60
C GLU A 38 -50.11 -1.18 38.36
N PRO A 39 -49.70 -1.54 37.12
CA PRO A 39 -48.50 -2.33 36.88
C PRO A 39 -47.20 -1.67 37.35
N LEU A 40 -47.12 -0.33 37.34
CA LEU A 40 -45.94 0.46 37.70
C LEU A 40 -45.68 0.52 39.21
N VAL A 41 -46.72 0.29 40.01
CA VAL A 41 -46.68 0.38 41.47
C VAL A 41 -46.64 -0.97 42.18
N ARG A 42 -46.66 -2.07 41.41
CA ARG A 42 -46.50 -3.43 41.93
C ARG A 42 -45.13 -3.61 42.55
N TYR A 43 -45.09 -4.31 43.67
CA TYR A 43 -43.86 -4.58 44.42
C TYR A 43 -43.76 -6.07 44.74
N ALA A 44 -42.58 -6.63 44.53
CA ALA A 44 -42.24 -8.00 44.90
C ALA A 44 -41.05 -7.96 45.85
N LEU A 45 -41.00 -8.87 46.83
CA LEU A 45 -39.90 -8.94 47.78
C LEU A 45 -38.61 -9.46 47.11
N PRO A 46 -37.42 -9.09 47.62
CA PRO A 46 -36.15 -9.75 47.26
C PRO A 46 -36.17 -11.26 47.54
N ASP A 47 -35.35 -12.04 46.85
CA ASP A 47 -35.29 -13.48 47.09
C ASP A 47 -34.71 -13.78 48.46
N GLY A 48 -35.31 -14.74 49.16
CA GLY A 48 -34.92 -15.10 50.53
C GLY A 48 -35.37 -14.10 51.60
N ALA A 49 -36.03 -12.98 51.25
CA ALA A 49 -36.62 -12.09 52.23
C ALA A 49 -37.77 -12.79 52.96
N SER A 50 -37.77 -12.72 54.30
CA SER A 50 -38.87 -13.27 55.11
C SER A 50 -40.18 -12.57 54.74
N HIS A 51 -41.24 -13.36 54.52
CA HIS A 51 -42.59 -12.84 54.42
C HIS A 51 -43.11 -12.29 55.76
N ARG A 52 -42.39 -12.49 56.87
CA ARG A 52 -42.71 -11.98 58.21
C ARG A 52 -41.45 -11.42 58.88
N PRO A 53 -40.93 -10.26 58.41
CA PRO A 53 -39.71 -9.68 58.91
C PRO A 53 -39.92 -8.98 60.26
N ALA A 54 -38.88 -8.93 61.09
CA ALA A 54 -38.82 -8.05 62.25
C ALA A 54 -38.80 -6.56 61.83
N ASP A 55 -39.01 -5.62 62.76
CA ASP A 55 -39.03 -4.18 62.46
C ASP A 55 -37.73 -3.64 61.85
N ALA A 56 -36.59 -4.23 62.23
CA ALA A 56 -35.30 -3.87 61.65
C ALA A 56 -35.20 -4.38 60.19
N GLU A 57 -35.64 -5.62 59.95
CA GLU A 57 -35.63 -6.25 58.63
C GLU A 57 -36.60 -5.56 57.66
N LEU A 58 -37.83 -5.23 58.11
CA LEU A 58 -38.83 -4.49 57.32
C LEU A 58 -38.30 -3.13 56.86
N ARG A 59 -37.57 -2.41 57.72
CA ARG A 59 -36.93 -1.13 57.38
C ARG A 59 -35.74 -1.28 56.43
N SER A 60 -35.13 -2.45 56.37
CA SER A 60 -34.01 -2.75 55.49
C SER A 60 -34.43 -3.18 54.08
N LEU A 61 -35.71 -3.55 53.89
CA LEU A 61 -36.24 -3.92 52.58
C LEU A 61 -36.24 -2.73 51.61
N PRO A 62 -36.01 -2.98 50.31
CA PRO A 62 -35.90 -1.92 49.33
C PRO A 62 -37.22 -1.18 49.15
N GLN A 63 -37.11 0.11 48.89
CA GLN A 63 -38.22 0.98 48.53
C GLN A 63 -38.10 1.31 47.05
N ALA A 64 -39.18 1.12 46.28
CA ALA A 64 -39.22 1.52 44.89
C ALA A 64 -39.67 2.97 44.80
N PHE A 65 -39.01 3.76 43.96
CA PHE A 65 -39.48 5.07 43.57
C PHE A 65 -39.52 5.15 42.07
N THR A 66 -40.68 5.56 41.59
CA THR A 66 -41.05 5.45 40.20
C THR A 66 -41.36 6.84 39.67
N TYR A 67 -40.79 7.14 38.51
CA TYR A 67 -41.20 8.24 37.66
C TYR A 67 -41.60 7.69 36.30
N ALA A 68 -42.83 7.98 35.88
CA ALA A 68 -43.39 7.50 34.62
C ALA A 68 -44.13 8.61 33.89
N VAL A 69 -44.16 8.49 32.56
CA VAL A 69 -45.04 9.27 31.68
C VAL A 69 -46.15 8.32 31.23
N LEU A 70 -47.40 8.76 31.36
CA LEU A 70 -48.59 8.00 30.99
C LEU A 70 -49.00 8.30 29.54
N SER A 71 -49.90 7.48 29.00
CA SER A 71 -50.40 7.56 27.62
C SER A 71 -51.06 8.90 27.25
N ASP A 72 -51.62 9.63 28.22
CA ASP A 72 -52.19 10.97 28.05
C ASP A 72 -51.15 12.10 28.12
N GLY A 73 -49.87 11.77 28.27
CA GLY A 73 -48.77 12.72 28.45
C GLY A 73 -48.63 13.26 29.87
N SER A 74 -49.48 12.84 30.80
CA SER A 74 -49.35 13.15 32.22
C SER A 74 -48.20 12.38 32.85
N ARG A 75 -47.73 12.82 34.01
CA ARG A 75 -46.57 12.23 34.68
C ARG A 75 -46.95 11.76 36.07
N VAL A 76 -46.31 10.70 36.55
CA VAL A 76 -46.49 10.20 37.91
C VAL A 76 -45.13 10.07 38.58
N VAL A 77 -45.05 10.57 39.82
CA VAL A 77 -43.91 10.35 40.72
C VAL A 77 -44.45 9.65 41.96
N GLY A 78 -43.90 8.50 42.34
CA GLY A 78 -44.41 7.77 43.50
C GLY A 78 -43.37 6.92 44.21
N ARG A 79 -43.64 6.63 45.48
CA ARG A 79 -42.84 5.75 46.33
C ARG A 79 -43.70 4.56 46.74
N THR A 80 -43.20 3.36 46.46
CA THR A 80 -43.74 2.10 46.97
C THR A 80 -42.81 1.57 48.06
N ALA A 81 -43.34 1.39 49.26
CA ALA A 81 -42.60 0.92 50.42
C ALA A 81 -43.24 -0.37 50.99
N PRO A 82 -42.42 -1.31 51.48
CA PRO A 82 -42.89 -2.40 52.32
C PRO A 82 -43.61 -1.86 53.55
N ALA A 83 -44.77 -2.42 53.83
CA ALA A 83 -45.63 -2.06 54.95
C ALA A 83 -45.92 -3.30 55.81
N ARG A 84 -46.08 -3.08 57.11
CA ARG A 84 -46.44 -4.14 58.05
C ARG A 84 -47.84 -4.67 57.74
N GLY A 85 -47.98 -5.99 57.66
CA GLY A 85 -49.29 -6.66 57.68
C GLY A 85 -49.85 -6.74 59.10
N ASP A 86 -51.16 -6.88 59.23
CA ASP A 86 -51.81 -7.00 60.54
C ASP A 86 -51.59 -8.39 61.15
N GLY A 87 -51.19 -8.46 62.42
CA GLY A 87 -51.04 -9.72 63.16
C GLY A 87 -49.99 -10.67 62.55
N THR A 88 -50.41 -11.86 62.11
CA THR A 88 -49.56 -12.89 61.47
C THR A 88 -49.54 -12.81 59.94
N ALA A 89 -50.13 -11.77 59.35
CA ALA A 89 -50.19 -11.59 57.90
C ALA A 89 -48.79 -11.36 57.29
N PRO A 90 -48.56 -11.76 56.03
CA PRO A 90 -47.31 -11.50 55.33
C PRO A 90 -47.09 -9.98 55.09
N VAL A 91 -45.86 -9.60 54.75
CA VAL A 91 -45.49 -8.23 54.33
C VAL A 91 -46.42 -7.75 53.23
N ARG A 92 -46.92 -6.53 53.40
CA ARG A 92 -47.72 -5.80 52.39
C ARG A 92 -46.85 -4.71 51.77
N PHE A 93 -47.39 -4.02 50.78
CA PHE A 93 -46.78 -2.78 50.30
C PHE A 93 -47.81 -1.66 50.23
N HIS A 94 -47.32 -0.44 50.43
CA HIS A 94 -48.06 0.80 50.26
C HIS A 94 -47.35 1.67 49.25
N THR A 95 -48.11 2.19 48.30
CA THR A 95 -47.66 3.19 47.35
C THR A 95 -48.33 4.52 47.64
N HIS A 96 -47.52 5.56 47.72
CA HIS A 96 -47.96 6.96 47.64
C HIS A 96 -47.42 7.55 46.33
N ALA A 97 -48.30 7.99 45.45
CA ALA A 97 -47.95 8.59 44.17
C ALA A 97 -48.62 9.96 44.00
N VAL A 98 -47.97 10.82 43.22
CA VAL A 98 -48.39 12.16 42.89
C VAL A 98 -48.52 12.26 41.39
N HIS A 99 -49.70 12.67 40.92
CA HIS A 99 -50.01 12.88 39.51
C HIS A 99 -49.77 14.34 39.12
N LEU A 100 -49.13 14.51 37.96
CA LEU A 100 -48.77 15.78 37.34
C LEU A 100 -49.50 15.86 35.99
N PRO A 101 -50.34 16.88 35.74
CA PRO A 101 -51.01 17.03 34.46
C PRO A 101 -50.04 17.13 33.27
N PRO A 102 -50.48 16.81 32.05
CA PRO A 102 -49.64 16.91 30.86
C PRO A 102 -49.04 18.31 30.71
N GLY A 103 -47.74 18.38 30.39
CA GLY A 103 -47.01 19.64 30.22
C GLY A 103 -46.69 20.41 31.50
N VAL A 104 -47.09 19.91 32.68
CA VAL A 104 -46.81 20.56 33.97
C VAL A 104 -45.56 19.96 34.60
N PRO A 105 -44.46 20.73 34.77
CA PRO A 105 -43.28 20.25 35.48
C PRO A 105 -43.54 20.16 36.99
N LEU A 106 -42.65 19.48 37.71
CA LEU A 106 -42.67 19.54 39.17
C LEU A 106 -42.51 20.99 39.67
N PRO A 107 -43.26 21.40 40.72
CA PRO A 107 -43.14 22.74 41.28
C PRO A 107 -41.70 23.14 41.60
N GLY A 108 -41.34 24.39 41.26
CA GLY A 108 -39.97 24.90 41.40
C GLY A 108 -39.00 24.45 40.30
N GLY A 109 -39.51 23.91 39.18
CA GLY A 109 -38.67 23.49 38.05
C GLY A 109 -37.77 22.31 38.41
N ARG A 110 -38.21 21.43 39.31
CA ARG A 110 -37.39 20.34 39.83
C ARG A 110 -37.39 19.11 38.94
N LEU A 111 -36.39 18.25 39.11
CA LEU A 111 -36.31 16.97 38.42
C LEU A 111 -36.92 15.85 39.30
N PRO A 112 -37.58 14.83 38.70
CA PRO A 112 -38.27 13.78 39.45
C PRO A 112 -37.42 13.05 40.49
N VAL A 113 -36.16 12.78 40.17
CA VAL A 113 -35.22 12.09 41.08
C VAL A 113 -34.98 12.87 42.38
N GLU A 114 -35.09 14.20 42.37
CA GLU A 114 -34.85 15.04 43.55
C GLU A 114 -35.92 14.84 44.63
N ALA A 115 -37.09 14.31 44.27
CA ALA A 115 -38.16 13.99 45.20
C ALA A 115 -37.98 12.61 45.89
N TRP A 116 -37.00 11.78 45.53
CA TRP A 116 -36.78 10.41 46.06
C TRP A 116 -36.93 10.28 47.58
N ARG A 117 -36.37 11.23 48.34
CA ARG A 117 -36.37 11.24 49.81
C ARG A 117 -37.27 12.32 50.42
N SER A 118 -38.24 12.83 49.66
CA SER A 118 -39.14 13.89 50.14
C SER A 118 -39.78 13.49 51.48
N PRO A 119 -39.82 14.39 52.48
CA PRO A 119 -40.48 14.12 53.75
C PRO A 119 -42.01 13.92 53.61
N HIS A 120 -42.59 14.30 52.46
CA HIS A 120 -44.03 14.15 52.19
C HIS A 120 -44.43 12.74 51.75
N TRP A 121 -43.47 11.81 51.58
CA TRP A 121 -43.81 10.43 51.27
C TRP A 121 -44.37 9.68 52.48
N VAL A 122 -45.66 9.33 52.43
CA VAL A 122 -46.35 8.54 53.45
C VAL A 122 -46.19 7.04 53.18
N SER A 123 -46.22 6.22 54.22
CA SER A 123 -46.09 4.74 54.15
C SER A 123 -47.35 3.98 54.58
N ALA A 124 -48.47 4.69 54.76
CA ALA A 124 -49.78 4.14 55.05
C ALA A 124 -50.88 5.02 54.43
N THR A 125 -52.07 4.44 54.22
CA THR A 125 -53.24 5.22 53.80
C THR A 125 -53.69 6.15 54.95
N PRO A 126 -54.03 7.42 54.69
CA PRO A 126 -54.58 8.32 55.72
C PRO A 126 -55.81 7.73 56.42
N VAL A 127 -55.89 7.90 57.75
CA VAL A 127 -57.01 7.41 58.58
C VAL A 127 -58.26 8.24 58.28
N GLY A 128 -59.32 7.61 57.76
CA GLY A 128 -60.57 8.32 57.40
C GLY A 128 -61.21 7.90 56.07
N GLY A 129 -60.57 7.00 55.30
CA GLY A 129 -61.21 6.22 54.23
C GLY A 129 -62.10 7.01 53.27
N GLY A 130 -61.52 7.80 52.36
CA GLY A 130 -62.21 8.30 51.17
C GLY A 130 -61.97 9.77 50.82
N ALA A 131 -61.65 10.63 51.79
CA ALA A 131 -61.33 12.03 51.54
C ALA A 131 -59.83 12.28 51.79
N LEU A 132 -59.06 12.44 50.71
CA LEU A 132 -57.71 12.98 50.82
C LEU A 132 -57.81 14.41 51.38
N SER A 133 -57.11 14.68 52.49
CA SER A 133 -56.84 16.06 52.90
C SER A 133 -56.05 16.76 51.80
N ASP A 134 -56.37 18.03 51.56
CA ASP A 134 -55.94 18.95 50.50
C ASP A 134 -54.84 18.50 49.51
N PRO A 135 -55.03 18.72 48.20
CA PRO A 135 -54.02 18.40 47.18
C PRO A 135 -52.67 19.06 47.51
N LEU A 136 -51.56 18.33 47.29
CA LEU A 136 -50.23 18.77 47.71
C LEU A 136 -49.86 20.07 46.99
N GLY A 137 -49.70 21.16 47.75
CA GLY A 137 -49.28 22.44 47.19
C GLY A 137 -47.83 22.43 46.70
N LEU A 138 -46.98 21.60 47.31
CA LEU A 138 -45.56 21.42 46.97
C LEU A 138 -45.09 20.00 47.32
N LEU A 139 -44.15 19.49 46.51
CA LEU A 139 -43.36 18.30 46.81
C LEU A 139 -41.90 18.74 47.06
N PRO A 140 -41.47 18.93 48.34
CA PRO A 140 -40.12 19.36 48.67
C PRO A 140 -39.08 18.29 48.30
N PRO A 141 -37.79 18.65 48.10
CA PRO A 141 -36.76 17.65 47.88
C PRO A 141 -36.51 16.88 49.18
N GLY A 142 -35.75 15.79 49.11
CA GLY A 142 -35.32 15.09 50.31
C GLY A 142 -34.44 15.92 51.25
N PRO A 143 -34.38 15.60 52.55
CA PRO A 143 -33.64 16.37 53.57
C PRO A 143 -32.12 16.40 53.36
N ALA A 144 -31.58 15.44 52.60
CA ALA A 144 -30.32 15.58 51.87
C ALA A 144 -30.68 15.51 50.38
N PRO A 145 -30.34 16.52 49.56
CA PRO A 145 -30.60 16.44 48.15
C PRO A 145 -29.85 15.23 47.59
N VAL A 146 -30.41 14.55 46.58
CA VAL A 146 -29.70 13.49 45.85
C VAL A 146 -28.33 13.99 45.34
N ARG A 147 -28.16 15.32 45.22
CA ARG A 147 -26.95 16.04 44.87
C ARG A 147 -25.81 15.96 45.91
N GLU A 148 -26.10 15.77 47.19
CA GLU A 148 -25.08 15.74 48.25
C GLU A 148 -24.33 14.41 48.23
N GLY A 149 -22.99 14.46 48.09
CA GLY A 149 -22.14 13.27 48.01
C GLY A 149 -22.11 12.58 46.65
N LEU A 150 -22.65 13.21 45.58
CA LEU A 150 -22.57 12.67 44.22
C LEU A 150 -21.12 12.55 43.72
N ASP A 151 -20.24 13.49 44.08
CA ASP A 151 -18.84 13.45 43.68
C ASP A 151 -18.12 12.23 44.29
N ASP A 152 -18.31 11.99 45.58
CA ASP A 152 -17.76 10.81 46.27
C ASP A 152 -18.35 9.52 45.70
N PHE A 153 -19.65 9.50 45.40
CA PHE A 153 -20.29 8.38 44.75
C PHE A 153 -19.70 8.12 43.36
N ALA A 154 -19.55 9.14 42.53
CA ALA A 154 -19.00 9.03 41.19
C ALA A 154 -17.53 8.55 41.21
N VAL A 155 -16.71 9.08 42.12
CA VAL A 155 -15.34 8.60 42.33
C VAL A 155 -15.34 7.12 42.71
N SER A 156 -16.22 6.71 43.64
CA SER A 156 -16.33 5.30 44.05
C SER A 156 -16.78 4.36 42.94
N ARG A 157 -17.53 4.88 41.95
CA ARG A 157 -18.07 4.14 40.80
C ARG A 157 -17.33 4.44 39.50
N GLY A 158 -16.13 5.02 39.59
CA GLY A 158 -15.33 5.48 38.45
C GLY A 158 -15.26 4.53 37.26
N PRO A 159 -14.98 3.22 37.46
CA PRO A 159 -14.89 2.25 36.36
C PRO A 159 -16.18 2.05 35.55
N TRP A 160 -17.35 2.33 36.11
CA TRP A 160 -18.66 2.13 35.45
C TRP A 160 -19.24 3.41 34.86
N LEU A 161 -18.78 4.58 35.32
CA LEU A 161 -19.37 5.89 34.99
C LEU A 161 -19.60 6.07 33.49
N ALA A 162 -18.60 5.80 32.66
CA ALA A 162 -18.68 6.07 31.23
C ALA A 162 -19.73 5.16 30.55
N ALA A 163 -19.75 3.86 30.88
CA ALA A 163 -20.71 2.92 30.30
C ALA A 163 -22.15 3.23 30.74
N VAL A 164 -22.35 3.53 32.03
CA VAL A 164 -23.67 3.88 32.56
C VAL A 164 -24.17 5.19 31.96
N LEU A 165 -23.34 6.24 31.91
CA LEU A 165 -23.74 7.54 31.34
C LEU A 165 -24.04 7.43 29.83
N ALA A 166 -23.31 6.62 29.08
CA ALA A 166 -23.61 6.37 27.67
C ALA A 166 -24.99 5.71 27.48
N ASP A 167 -25.32 4.73 28.31
CA ASP A 167 -26.61 4.04 28.24
C ASP A 167 -27.76 4.88 28.76
N LEU A 168 -27.56 5.69 29.80
CA LEU A 168 -28.55 6.65 30.29
C LEU A 168 -28.79 7.77 29.26
N ARG A 169 -27.75 8.24 28.57
CA ARG A 169 -27.89 9.15 27.43
C ARG A 169 -28.76 8.52 26.35
N ARG A 170 -28.45 7.29 25.93
CA ARG A 170 -29.24 6.57 24.91
C ARG A 170 -30.69 6.34 25.35
N ALA A 171 -30.89 5.99 26.62
CA ALA A 171 -32.22 5.84 27.20
C ALA A 171 -33.02 7.15 27.22
N SER A 172 -32.36 8.30 27.16
CA SER A 172 -32.99 9.63 27.12
C SER A 172 -33.34 10.13 25.72
N GLU A 173 -32.97 9.41 24.65
CA GLU A 173 -33.26 9.79 23.25
C GLU A 173 -34.78 9.77 22.95
N GLU A 174 -35.22 10.45 21.88
CA GLU A 174 -36.66 10.62 21.59
C GLU A 174 -37.30 9.26 21.33
N GLU A 175 -36.72 8.51 20.41
CA GLU A 175 -37.05 7.12 20.17
C GLU A 175 -36.54 6.26 21.33
N ALA A 176 -37.43 5.41 21.87
CA ALA A 176 -37.02 4.46 22.90
C ALA A 176 -36.06 3.43 22.26
N PRO A 177 -34.86 3.21 22.84
CA PRO A 177 -33.89 2.31 22.23
C PRO A 177 -34.41 0.87 22.16
N ALA A 178 -34.17 0.20 21.03
CA ALA A 178 -34.41 -1.23 20.91
C ALA A 178 -33.62 -1.99 22.01
N GLY A 179 -34.25 -3.02 22.60
CA GLY A 179 -33.62 -3.86 23.62
C GLY A 179 -34.02 -3.57 25.09
N GLY A 180 -35.12 -2.84 25.33
CA GLY A 180 -35.70 -2.71 26.66
C GLY A 180 -34.95 -1.74 27.61
N PRO A 181 -35.31 -1.72 28.91
CA PRO A 181 -34.73 -0.79 29.88
C PRO A 181 -33.23 -1.00 30.10
N VAL A 182 -32.56 0.09 30.48
CA VAL A 182 -31.24 0.03 31.13
C VAL A 182 -31.43 -0.45 32.57
N VAL A 183 -30.77 -1.55 32.94
CA VAL A 183 -30.87 -2.16 34.25
C VAL A 183 -29.66 -1.77 35.09
N LEU A 184 -29.90 -1.03 36.18
CA LEU A 184 -28.88 -0.65 37.15
C LEU A 184 -28.96 -1.58 38.36
N VAL A 185 -27.86 -2.27 38.64
CA VAL A 185 -27.80 -3.26 39.73
C VAL A 185 -26.82 -2.77 40.79
N GLU A 186 -27.38 -2.46 41.96
CA GLU A 186 -26.66 -1.97 43.13
C GLU A 186 -27.14 -2.73 44.37
N LYS A 187 -26.30 -2.81 45.40
CA LYS A 187 -26.68 -3.42 46.68
C LYS A 187 -27.76 -2.62 47.42
N GLN A 188 -27.78 -1.31 47.21
CA GLN A 188 -28.72 -0.39 47.84
C GLN A 188 -29.49 0.37 46.74
N ASN A 189 -30.81 0.38 46.84
CA ASN A 189 -31.69 1.15 45.94
C ASN A 189 -31.36 2.67 45.94
N ALA A 190 -30.80 3.19 47.04
CA ALA A 190 -30.34 4.56 47.13
C ALA A 190 -29.19 4.86 46.15
N ASP A 191 -28.36 3.88 45.81
CA ASP A 191 -27.28 4.04 44.82
C ASP A 191 -27.83 4.13 43.39
N VAL A 192 -28.93 3.42 43.09
CA VAL A 192 -29.67 3.59 41.82
C VAL A 192 -30.22 5.02 41.70
N ALA A 193 -30.75 5.58 42.79
CA ALA A 193 -31.18 6.98 42.82
C ALA A 193 -30.01 7.97 42.63
N ARG A 194 -28.81 7.65 43.14
CA ARG A 194 -27.59 8.46 42.92
C ARG A 194 -27.13 8.42 41.47
N TRP A 195 -27.20 7.27 40.79
CA TRP A 195 -26.94 7.17 39.35
C TRP A 195 -27.87 8.07 38.53
N LEU A 196 -29.16 8.06 38.85
CA LEU A 196 -30.14 8.96 38.24
C LEU A 196 -29.85 10.43 38.60
N GLY A 197 -29.32 10.70 39.79
CA GLY A 197 -28.82 12.01 40.21
C GLY A 197 -27.62 12.51 39.38
N LEU A 198 -26.64 11.64 39.11
CA LEU A 198 -25.53 11.94 38.22
C LEU A 198 -26.02 12.27 36.81
N ALA A 199 -26.95 11.47 36.27
CA ALA A 199 -27.57 11.74 34.97
C ALA A 199 -28.34 13.06 34.95
N ALA A 200 -29.05 13.38 36.04
CA ALA A 200 -29.80 14.64 36.18
C ALA A 200 -28.92 15.90 36.13
N VAL A 201 -27.67 15.81 36.58
CA VAL A 201 -26.69 16.90 36.50
C VAL A 201 -25.96 16.90 35.14
N THR A 202 -25.67 15.72 34.59
CA THR A 202 -24.89 15.55 33.35
C THR A 202 -25.69 15.88 32.09
N LEU A 203 -26.91 15.34 31.99
CA LEU A 203 -27.72 15.42 30.77
C LEU A 203 -28.49 16.76 30.69
N PRO A 204 -28.80 17.24 29.47
CA PRO A 204 -29.73 18.35 29.28
C PRO A 204 -31.08 18.05 29.94
N ARG A 205 -31.74 19.11 30.43
CA ARG A 205 -33.01 18.98 31.17
C ARG A 205 -34.05 18.16 30.42
N GLU A 206 -34.26 18.44 29.14
CA GLU A 206 -35.25 17.76 28.28
C GLU A 206 -34.96 16.26 28.12
N SER A 207 -33.69 15.87 28.15
CA SER A 207 -33.28 14.47 28.13
C SER A 207 -33.58 13.79 29.48
N VAL A 208 -33.29 14.46 30.59
CA VAL A 208 -33.60 13.91 31.94
C VAL A 208 -35.10 13.72 32.13
N GLU A 209 -35.93 14.65 31.65
CA GLU A 209 -37.40 14.53 31.78
C GLU A 209 -37.99 13.34 31.00
N ARG A 210 -37.29 12.87 29.96
CA ARG A 210 -37.64 11.66 29.19
C ARG A 210 -37.21 10.36 29.86
N LEU A 211 -36.29 10.40 30.83
CA LEU A 211 -35.86 9.21 31.57
C LEU A 211 -36.94 8.77 32.56
N THR A 212 -37.85 7.91 32.13
CA THR A 212 -38.75 7.19 33.03
C THR A 212 -37.98 6.10 33.77
N PHE A 213 -38.20 5.99 35.08
CA PHE A 213 -37.41 5.07 35.89
C PHE A 213 -38.17 4.47 37.08
N THR A 214 -37.68 3.33 37.56
CA THR A 214 -37.92 2.84 38.92
C THR A 214 -36.60 2.49 39.59
N THR A 215 -36.42 2.78 40.87
CA THR A 215 -35.20 2.40 41.60
C THR A 215 -35.18 0.93 42.06
N TYR A 216 -36.29 0.20 41.92
CA TYR A 216 -36.38 -1.19 42.33
C TYR A 216 -37.51 -1.93 41.58
N THR A 217 -37.18 -3.09 41.00
CA THR A 217 -38.13 -4.09 40.48
C THR A 217 -37.47 -5.48 40.47
N ARG A 218 -38.27 -6.52 40.72
CA ARG A 218 -37.88 -7.93 40.51
C ARG A 218 -38.09 -8.42 39.07
N ARG A 219 -38.68 -7.58 38.21
CA ARG A 219 -39.09 -7.95 36.84
C ARG A 219 -38.64 -6.89 35.85
N PRO A 220 -37.33 -6.72 35.62
CA PRO A 220 -36.80 -5.69 34.73
C PRO A 220 -37.30 -5.85 33.29
N GLY A 221 -37.38 -7.07 32.76
CA GLY A 221 -37.77 -7.33 31.36
C GLY A 221 -39.23 -7.03 31.02
N SER A 222 -40.13 -6.93 32.01
CA SER A 222 -41.53 -6.57 31.79
C SER A 222 -41.84 -5.11 32.12
N SER A 223 -40.82 -4.31 32.45
CA SER A 223 -41.03 -2.91 32.83
C SER A 223 -41.18 -2.04 31.57
N PRO A 224 -42.21 -1.17 31.50
CA PRO A 224 -42.35 -0.21 30.40
C PRO A 224 -41.45 1.03 30.58
N LEU A 225 -40.67 1.09 31.65
CA LEU A 225 -39.81 2.22 31.99
C LEU A 225 -38.49 2.14 31.23
N ARG A 226 -37.78 3.26 31.07
CA ARG A 226 -36.51 3.33 30.33
C ARG A 226 -35.31 2.92 31.18
N VAL A 227 -35.38 3.12 32.49
CA VAL A 227 -34.33 2.75 33.45
C VAL A 227 -34.93 2.01 34.64
N VAL A 228 -34.34 0.90 35.04
CA VAL A 228 -34.84 0.11 36.17
C VAL A 228 -33.71 -0.28 37.12
N GLY A 229 -33.93 -0.09 38.42
CA GLY A 229 -33.09 -0.67 39.46
C GLY A 229 -33.50 -2.12 39.71
N ALA A 230 -32.54 -3.04 39.73
CA ALA A 230 -32.79 -4.44 40.06
C ALA A 230 -31.81 -4.89 41.16
N PRO A 231 -32.19 -5.82 42.03
CA PRO A 231 -31.27 -6.37 43.01
C PRO A 231 -30.25 -7.33 42.34
N PRO A 232 -29.09 -7.59 42.97
CA PRO A 232 -28.02 -8.39 42.37
C PRO A 232 -28.45 -9.78 41.87
N GLU A 233 -29.36 -10.45 42.57
CA GLU A 233 -29.87 -11.77 42.21
C GLU A 233 -30.57 -11.82 40.84
N ASP A 234 -31.16 -10.71 40.39
CA ASP A 234 -31.91 -10.67 39.12
C ASP A 234 -31.02 -10.26 37.93
N ALA A 235 -29.74 -9.95 38.16
CA ALA A 235 -28.84 -9.44 37.12
C ALA A 235 -28.57 -10.48 36.01
N ALA A 236 -28.45 -11.76 36.35
CA ALA A 236 -28.21 -12.82 35.38
C ALA A 236 -29.40 -13.01 34.43
N ALA A 237 -30.61 -13.13 34.99
CA ALA A 237 -31.85 -13.26 34.22
C ALA A 237 -32.09 -12.04 33.32
N ALA A 238 -31.77 -10.82 33.80
CA ALA A 238 -31.86 -9.62 32.99
C ALA A 238 -30.90 -9.62 31.79
N ARG A 239 -29.67 -10.14 31.96
CA ARG A 239 -28.71 -10.29 30.86
C ARG A 239 -29.15 -11.35 29.85
N GLU A 240 -29.66 -12.48 30.33
CA GLU A 240 -30.22 -13.54 29.47
C GLU A 240 -31.41 -13.07 28.64
N ALA A 241 -32.19 -12.12 29.18
CA ALA A 241 -33.27 -11.45 28.46
C ALA A 241 -32.78 -10.39 27.44
N GLY A 242 -31.46 -10.25 27.24
CA GLY A 242 -30.87 -9.31 26.29
C GLY A 242 -30.90 -7.84 26.73
N LEU A 243 -31.16 -7.56 28.01
CA LEU A 243 -31.18 -6.20 28.53
C LEU A 243 -29.76 -5.66 28.75
N ARG A 244 -29.62 -4.33 28.74
CA ARG A 244 -28.36 -3.65 29.09
C ARG A 244 -28.21 -3.58 30.61
N VAL A 245 -27.40 -4.47 31.18
CA VAL A 245 -27.25 -4.62 32.64
C VAL A 245 -25.90 -4.11 33.13
N HIS A 246 -25.95 -3.13 34.05
CA HIS A 246 -24.78 -2.59 34.75
C HIS A 246 -24.77 -3.08 36.20
N VAL A 247 -23.85 -3.99 36.52
CA VAL A 247 -23.62 -4.44 37.91
C VAL A 247 -22.49 -3.65 38.53
N CYS A 248 -22.86 -2.59 39.23
CA CYS A 248 -21.96 -1.54 39.73
C CYS A 248 -21.28 -1.87 41.07
N ALA A 249 -21.30 -3.15 41.46
CA ALA A 249 -20.68 -3.67 42.69
C ALA A 249 -19.76 -4.89 42.43
N GLU A 250 -19.60 -5.31 41.19
CA GLU A 250 -18.83 -6.50 40.78
C GLU A 250 -17.54 -6.11 40.02
N ARG A 251 -17.09 -6.94 39.08
CA ARG A 251 -15.97 -6.60 38.20
C ARG A 251 -16.41 -5.53 37.20
N PRO A 252 -15.60 -4.49 36.97
CA PRO A 252 -15.92 -3.48 35.96
C PRO A 252 -15.98 -4.09 34.55
N PRO A 253 -16.72 -3.46 33.63
CA PRO A 253 -16.75 -3.91 32.24
C PRO A 253 -15.33 -3.95 31.66
N VAL A 254 -14.99 -5.03 30.97
CA VAL A 254 -13.67 -5.23 30.35
C VAL A 254 -13.52 -4.30 29.14
N ASP A 255 -14.61 -4.10 28.41
CA ASP A 255 -14.68 -3.19 27.27
C ASP A 255 -15.26 -1.85 27.73
N GLY A 256 -14.43 -0.81 27.72
CA GLY A 256 -14.89 0.56 27.93
C GLY A 256 -15.85 0.99 26.80
N THR A 257 -16.70 1.99 27.08
CA THR A 257 -17.56 2.55 26.03
C THR A 257 -16.73 3.31 24.99
N ALA A 258 -17.04 3.12 23.70
CA ALA A 258 -16.46 3.91 22.62
C ALA A 258 -16.95 5.38 22.64
N ASP A 259 -18.05 5.67 23.35
CA ASP A 259 -18.66 7.00 23.45
C ASP A 259 -17.71 8.00 24.14
N ALA A 260 -17.08 8.86 23.34
CA ALA A 260 -16.12 9.86 23.81
C ALA A 260 -16.77 10.94 24.70
N TRP A 261 -18.05 11.26 24.49
CA TRP A 261 -18.77 12.18 25.36
C TRP A 261 -18.93 11.57 26.75
N ALA A 262 -19.36 10.30 26.82
CA ALA A 262 -19.58 9.63 28.10
C ALA A 262 -18.28 9.38 28.86
N ARG A 263 -17.18 9.07 28.16
CA ARG A 263 -15.84 9.00 28.78
C ARG A 263 -15.37 10.35 29.31
N THR A 264 -15.61 11.44 28.58
CA THR A 264 -15.31 12.79 29.06
C THR A 264 -16.14 13.13 30.30
N ALA A 265 -17.45 12.89 30.27
CA ALA A 265 -18.35 13.12 31.40
C ALA A 265 -17.92 12.32 32.65
N ALA A 266 -17.52 11.06 32.48
CA ALA A 266 -17.00 10.24 33.56
C ALA A 266 -15.72 10.83 34.18
N ARG A 267 -14.80 11.38 33.37
CA ARG A 267 -13.58 12.04 33.86
C ARG A 267 -13.90 13.34 34.61
N VAL A 268 -14.82 14.15 34.10
CA VAL A 268 -15.31 15.37 34.77
C VAL A 268 -15.84 15.05 36.18
N TRP A 269 -16.67 14.02 36.30
CA TRP A 269 -17.16 13.55 37.61
C TRP A 269 -16.05 13.03 38.52
N ARG A 270 -15.10 12.25 38.01
CA ARG A 270 -13.96 11.76 38.80
C ARG A 270 -13.06 12.90 39.29
N SER A 271 -13.00 14.00 38.55
CA SER A 271 -12.29 15.22 38.91
C SER A 271 -13.11 16.14 39.84
N ARG A 272 -14.33 15.76 40.23
CA ARG A 272 -15.23 16.54 41.11
C ARG A 272 -15.55 17.94 40.57
N ALA A 273 -15.75 18.04 39.25
CA ALA A 273 -16.01 19.31 38.56
C ALA A 273 -17.35 19.32 37.80
N PRO A 274 -18.51 18.99 38.43
CA PRO A 274 -19.80 18.92 37.73
C PRO A 274 -20.28 20.25 37.15
N GLU A 275 -19.77 21.39 37.61
CA GLU A 275 -20.04 22.72 37.06
C GLU A 275 -19.66 22.83 35.56
N LEU A 276 -18.70 22.03 35.10
CA LEU A 276 -18.24 22.02 33.71
C LEU A 276 -19.34 21.58 32.72
N PHE A 277 -20.36 20.83 33.17
CA PHE A 277 -21.49 20.46 32.31
C PHE A 277 -22.33 21.67 31.90
N GLU A 278 -22.55 22.63 32.81
CA GLU A 278 -23.28 23.86 32.49
C GLU A 278 -22.45 24.77 31.59
N GLU A 279 -21.15 24.87 31.84
CA GLU A 279 -20.24 25.64 30.98
C GLU A 279 -20.20 25.09 29.55
N ALA A 280 -20.16 23.76 29.40
CA ALA A 280 -20.17 23.10 28.09
C ALA A 280 -21.48 23.34 27.33
N ARG A 281 -22.63 23.44 28.01
CA ARG A 281 -23.92 23.77 27.38
C ARG A 281 -23.99 25.20 26.86
N GLY A 282 -23.16 26.10 27.39
CA GLY A 282 -23.01 27.46 26.87
C GLY A 282 -22.29 27.53 25.53
N LEU A 283 -21.64 26.44 25.09
CA LEU A 283 -20.94 26.37 23.81
C LEU A 283 -21.87 25.90 22.68
N PRO A 284 -21.66 26.36 21.43
CA PRO A 284 -22.49 25.96 20.30
C PRO A 284 -22.24 24.51 19.88
N GLY A 285 -23.31 23.74 19.70
CA GLY A 285 -23.24 22.38 19.17
C GLY A 285 -24.41 21.50 19.58
N ASP A 286 -24.38 20.25 19.13
CA ASP A 286 -25.25 19.21 19.68
C ASP A 286 -24.92 18.95 21.16
N PRO A 287 -25.90 18.84 22.06
CA PRO A 287 -25.66 18.67 23.51
C PRO A 287 -24.82 17.45 23.89
N PHE A 288 -24.77 16.43 23.02
CA PHE A 288 -24.05 15.18 23.23
C PHE A 288 -22.82 15.05 22.33
N ALA A 289 -22.45 16.10 21.59
CA ALA A 289 -21.15 16.15 20.93
C ALA A 289 -20.04 16.07 21.99
N ALA A 290 -19.05 15.19 21.76
CA ALA A 290 -17.92 15.03 22.69
C ALA A 290 -17.04 16.29 22.78
N GLY A 291 -16.94 17.06 21.68
CA GLY A 291 -16.05 18.21 21.55
C GLY A 291 -16.22 19.32 22.59
N PRO A 292 -17.41 19.94 22.74
CA PRO A 292 -17.64 21.02 23.70
C PRO A 292 -17.24 20.66 25.14
N LEU A 293 -17.69 19.49 25.62
CA LEU A 293 -17.37 19.03 26.97
C LEU A 293 -15.88 18.72 27.11
N ALA A 294 -15.26 18.12 26.10
CA ALA A 294 -13.83 17.83 26.12
C ALA A 294 -12.97 19.10 26.13
N VAL A 295 -13.37 20.15 25.40
CA VAL A 295 -12.70 21.46 25.44
C VAL A 295 -12.76 22.07 26.84
N ILE A 296 -13.96 22.14 27.43
CA ILE A 296 -14.13 22.72 28.78
C ILE A 296 -13.36 21.90 29.82
N ALA A 297 -13.41 20.57 29.74
CA ALA A 297 -12.66 19.68 30.61
C ALA A 297 -11.14 19.88 30.50
N LEU A 298 -10.59 19.99 29.28
CA LEU A 298 -9.17 20.28 29.07
C LEU A 298 -8.76 21.66 29.61
N CYS A 299 -9.58 22.70 29.36
CA CYS A 299 -9.33 24.05 29.87
C CYS A 299 -9.34 24.11 31.41
N ALA A 300 -10.07 23.21 32.06
CA ALA A 300 -10.11 23.05 33.51
C ALA A 300 -9.03 22.11 34.07
N GLY A 301 -8.13 21.57 33.22
CA GLY A 301 -7.05 20.68 33.63
C GLY A 301 -7.45 19.22 33.87
N VAL A 302 -8.62 18.78 33.37
CA VAL A 302 -9.03 17.38 33.45
C VAL A 302 -8.27 16.56 32.41
N ALA A 303 -7.52 15.56 32.85
CA ALA A 303 -6.75 14.69 31.95
C ALA A 303 -7.67 13.82 31.08
N LEU A 304 -7.60 14.00 29.76
CA LEU A 304 -8.40 13.28 28.75
C LEU A 304 -7.54 12.29 27.94
N GLY A 305 -8.18 11.30 27.32
CA GLY A 305 -7.54 10.31 26.45
C GLY A 305 -7.48 10.79 24.99
N PRO A 306 -6.85 10.01 24.09
CA PRO A 306 -6.57 10.44 22.72
C PRO A 306 -7.84 10.78 21.93
N GLU A 307 -8.88 9.95 22.02
CA GLU A 307 -10.15 10.18 21.34
C GLU A 307 -10.88 11.44 21.83
N GLU A 308 -10.86 11.69 23.14
CA GLU A 308 -11.47 12.89 23.73
C GLU A 308 -10.68 14.16 23.37
N ARG A 309 -9.33 14.09 23.34
CA ARG A 309 -8.46 15.17 22.87
C ARG A 309 -8.66 15.46 21.38
N ALA A 310 -8.77 14.42 20.55
CA ALA A 310 -9.08 14.54 19.13
C ALA A 310 -10.47 15.18 18.91
N ALA A 311 -11.47 14.80 19.71
CA ALA A 311 -12.80 15.41 19.66
C ALA A 311 -12.78 16.91 20.04
N ALA A 312 -12.00 17.28 21.07
CA ALA A 312 -11.82 18.68 21.47
C ALA A 312 -11.17 19.50 20.35
N ALA A 313 -10.03 19.03 19.83
CA ALA A 313 -9.31 19.70 18.74
C ALA A 313 -10.16 19.81 17.47
N GLY A 314 -10.84 18.73 17.08
CA GLY A 314 -11.70 18.68 15.90
C GLY A 314 -12.94 19.59 16.00
N TRP A 315 -13.53 19.75 17.19
CA TRP A 315 -14.63 20.69 17.40
C TRP A 315 -14.15 22.14 17.34
N ALA A 316 -13.04 22.46 18.00
CA ALA A 316 -12.45 23.80 18.01
C ALA A 316 -12.00 24.23 16.60
N ALA A 317 -11.40 23.31 15.81
CA ALA A 317 -11.01 23.56 14.43
C ALA A 317 -12.20 24.00 13.54
N LYS A 318 -13.37 23.37 13.73
CA LYS A 318 -14.60 23.71 12.99
C LYS A 318 -15.24 25.02 13.47
N ARG A 319 -14.91 25.50 14.67
CA ARG A 319 -15.53 26.65 15.33
C ARG A 319 -14.48 27.55 16.00
N PRO A 320 -13.57 28.15 15.21
CA PRO A 320 -12.43 28.92 15.71
C PRO A 320 -12.85 30.15 16.55
N TYR A 321 -14.08 30.66 16.36
CA TYR A 321 -14.61 31.82 17.10
C TYR A 321 -15.49 31.45 18.30
N ALA A 322 -15.69 30.15 18.59
CA ALA A 322 -16.51 29.73 19.73
C ALA A 322 -15.78 29.84 21.08
N LEU A 323 -14.47 30.02 21.06
CA LEU A 323 -13.63 30.19 22.25
C LEU A 323 -13.00 31.58 22.25
N ASP A 324 -12.93 32.20 23.42
CA ASP A 324 -12.14 33.41 23.61
C ASP A 324 -10.64 33.11 23.60
N ALA A 325 -9.81 34.17 23.55
CA ALA A 325 -8.36 34.02 23.49
C ALA A 325 -7.78 33.24 24.69
N LYS A 326 -8.38 33.38 25.87
CA LYS A 326 -7.93 32.70 27.09
C LYS A 326 -8.19 31.20 26.99
N ARG A 327 -9.40 30.79 26.64
CA ARG A 327 -9.79 29.39 26.48
C ARG A 327 -9.05 28.72 25.33
N THR A 328 -8.79 29.44 24.24
CA THR A 328 -7.95 28.94 23.15
C THR A 328 -6.54 28.64 23.62
N GLY A 329 -5.91 29.55 24.40
CA GLY A 329 -4.60 29.32 24.99
C GLY A 329 -4.57 28.09 25.93
N GLN A 330 -5.56 27.98 26.82
CA GLN A 330 -5.68 26.85 27.75
C GLN A 330 -5.88 25.50 27.01
N LEU A 331 -6.68 25.49 25.95
CA LEU A 331 -6.88 24.30 25.14
C LEU A 331 -5.58 23.87 24.45
N VAL A 332 -4.83 24.81 23.87
CA VAL A 332 -3.55 24.50 23.24
C VAL A 332 -2.57 23.93 24.26
N GLU A 333 -2.41 24.61 25.41
CA GLU A 333 -1.53 24.16 26.49
C GLU A 333 -1.86 22.72 26.94
N ALA A 334 -3.15 22.42 27.13
CA ALA A 334 -3.59 21.09 27.52
C ALA A 334 -3.32 20.03 26.44
N LEU A 335 -3.54 20.35 25.16
CA LEU A 335 -3.28 19.44 24.04
C LEU A 335 -1.78 19.19 23.84
N THR A 336 -0.93 20.18 24.12
CA THR A 336 0.52 20.11 23.93
C THR A 336 1.29 19.84 25.22
N SER A 337 0.60 19.44 26.29
CA SER A 337 1.23 19.16 27.58
C SER A 337 2.32 18.08 27.44
N PRO A 338 3.49 18.26 28.08
CA PRO A 338 4.51 17.21 28.14
C PRO A 338 4.00 15.99 28.91
N GLY A 339 4.49 14.79 28.57
CA GLY A 339 4.14 13.53 29.26
C GLY A 339 2.92 12.78 28.72
N ILE A 340 2.39 13.18 27.56
CA ILE A 340 1.35 12.42 26.85
C ILE A 340 2.03 11.49 25.84
N ASP A 341 2.16 10.21 26.21
CA ASP A 341 2.83 9.19 25.39
C ASP A 341 1.84 8.31 24.59
N ASP A 342 0.53 8.44 24.82
CA ASP A 342 -0.54 7.63 24.22
C ASP A 342 -1.20 8.26 22.98
N ARG A 343 -0.49 9.17 22.29
CA ARG A 343 -1.03 9.92 21.15
C ARG A 343 -1.30 9.02 19.95
N THR A 344 -2.37 9.33 19.23
CA THR A 344 -2.81 8.58 18.04
C THR A 344 -2.77 9.47 16.79
N GLY A 345 -2.73 8.85 15.60
CA GLY A 345 -2.81 9.59 14.33
C GLY A 345 -4.06 10.46 14.20
N SER A 346 -5.21 9.95 14.67
CA SER A 346 -6.47 10.70 14.69
C SER A 346 -6.40 11.99 15.53
N GLU A 347 -5.62 11.96 16.63
CA GLU A 347 -5.35 13.13 17.45
C GLU A 347 -4.49 14.14 16.70
N PHE A 348 -3.38 13.70 16.07
CA PHE A 348 -2.53 14.59 15.29
C PHE A 348 -3.26 15.22 14.10
N ASP A 349 -4.11 14.47 13.39
CA ASP A 349 -4.92 15.00 12.29
C ASP A 349 -5.90 16.09 12.79
N ALA A 350 -6.51 15.87 13.95
CA ALA A 350 -7.41 16.85 14.55
C ALA A 350 -6.66 18.11 15.00
N VAL A 351 -5.45 17.95 15.54
CA VAL A 351 -4.56 19.06 15.91
C VAL A 351 -4.06 19.80 14.68
N GLY A 352 -3.71 19.12 13.59
CA GLY A 352 -3.34 19.76 12.31
C GLY A 352 -4.44 20.67 11.79
N ARG A 353 -5.69 20.18 11.79
CA ARG A 353 -6.86 21.01 11.44
C ARG A 353 -7.08 22.17 12.40
N LEU A 354 -6.87 21.97 13.70
CA LEU A 354 -6.96 23.05 14.69
C LEU A 354 -5.89 24.11 14.43
N PHE A 355 -4.64 23.70 14.24
CA PHE A 355 -3.54 24.59 13.89
C PHE A 355 -3.89 25.42 12.65
N GLY A 356 -4.29 24.78 11.54
CA GLY A 356 -4.69 25.49 10.32
C GLY A 356 -5.88 26.44 10.51
N ALA A 357 -6.80 26.14 11.43
CA ALA A 357 -7.91 27.02 11.77
C ALA A 357 -7.51 28.22 12.65
N LEU A 358 -6.43 28.11 13.43
CA LEU A 358 -5.91 29.18 14.29
C LEU A 358 -4.80 29.99 13.61
N ASP A 359 -4.11 29.41 12.62
CA ASP A 359 -3.03 30.05 11.87
C ASP A 359 -3.52 31.35 11.19
N GLY A 360 -2.76 32.42 11.36
CA GLY A 360 -3.12 33.77 10.96
C GLY A 360 -4.28 34.42 11.74
N ARG A 361 -4.92 33.72 12.69
CA ARG A 361 -6.01 34.24 13.54
C ARG A 361 -5.60 34.45 14.99
N CYS A 362 -4.66 33.66 15.49
CA CYS A 362 -4.08 33.79 16.82
C CYS A 362 -2.61 34.24 16.76
N PRO A 363 -2.07 34.87 17.83
CA PRO A 363 -0.64 35.15 17.91
C PRO A 363 0.19 33.87 17.80
N ALA A 364 1.37 33.96 17.18
CA ALA A 364 2.27 32.83 16.98
C ALA A 364 2.61 32.09 18.30
N SER A 365 2.75 32.82 19.41
CA SER A 365 3.01 32.24 20.73
C SER A 365 1.91 31.29 21.24
N VAL A 366 0.69 31.40 20.72
CA VAL A 366 -0.42 30.49 21.05
C VAL A 366 -0.39 29.26 20.15
N THR A 367 0.00 29.39 18.88
CA THR A 367 -0.02 28.28 17.92
C THR A 367 1.30 27.51 17.84
N ALA A 368 2.41 28.09 18.30
CA ALA A 368 3.75 27.50 18.26
C ALA A 368 3.85 26.13 18.96
N PRO A 369 3.21 25.89 20.13
CA PRO A 369 3.23 24.55 20.74
C PRO A 369 2.58 23.47 19.86
N LEU A 370 1.51 23.81 19.13
CA LEU A 370 0.86 22.86 18.20
C LEU A 370 1.79 22.58 17.01
N ALA A 371 2.43 23.62 16.46
CA ALA A 371 3.37 23.48 15.36
C ALA A 371 4.58 22.63 15.75
N ALA A 372 5.13 22.85 16.96
CA ALA A 372 6.21 22.06 17.53
C ALA A 372 5.83 20.58 17.60
N MET A 373 4.65 20.29 18.17
CA MET A 373 4.16 18.92 18.33
C MET A 373 3.98 18.19 16.99
N LEU A 374 3.39 18.85 15.98
CA LEU A 374 3.19 18.27 14.64
C LEU A 374 4.52 17.99 13.93
N VAL A 375 5.50 18.89 14.06
CA VAL A 375 6.82 18.71 13.44
C VAL A 375 7.65 17.67 14.16
N THR A 376 7.62 17.61 15.49
CA THR A 376 8.28 16.55 16.25
C THR A 376 7.76 15.17 15.85
N GLU A 377 6.44 15.03 15.70
CA GLU A 377 5.85 13.78 15.21
C GLU A 377 6.28 13.46 13.77
N ALA A 378 6.29 14.47 12.90
CA ALA A 378 6.78 14.31 11.53
C ALA A 378 8.26 13.88 11.47
N VAL A 379 9.11 14.35 12.39
CA VAL A 379 10.52 13.92 12.51
C VAL A 379 10.64 12.53 13.11
N ARG A 380 9.74 12.09 13.98
CA ARG A 380 9.84 10.76 14.63
C ARG A 380 9.14 9.63 13.88
N GLY A 381 8.34 9.97 12.86
CA GLY A 381 7.80 9.01 11.90
C GLY A 381 6.58 8.22 12.38
N GLY A 382 5.86 8.70 13.41
CA GLY A 382 4.70 8.00 13.93
C GLY A 382 3.43 8.11 13.07
N ASN A 383 3.32 9.13 12.19
CA ASN A 383 2.20 9.29 11.25
C ASN A 383 2.64 9.83 9.87
N GLY A 384 2.41 9.05 8.81
CA GLY A 384 2.86 9.32 7.45
C GLY A 384 2.05 10.35 6.65
N SER A 385 0.98 10.92 7.22
CA SER A 385 0.04 11.83 6.54
C SER A 385 -0.23 13.12 7.34
N LEU A 386 0.82 13.69 7.94
CA LEU A 386 0.70 14.96 8.66
C LEU A 386 0.78 16.13 7.68
N GLU A 387 -0.27 16.96 7.64
CA GLU A 387 -0.17 18.29 7.04
C GLU A 387 0.83 19.12 7.88
N LEU A 388 1.93 19.51 7.25
CA LEU A 388 2.98 20.28 7.92
C LEU A 388 2.52 21.74 8.09
N PRO A 389 2.83 22.38 9.24
CA PRO A 389 2.60 23.81 9.43
C PRO A 389 3.32 24.67 8.39
N ARG A 390 2.87 25.90 8.17
CA ARG A 390 3.58 26.87 7.31
C ARG A 390 4.85 27.37 7.98
N ARG A 391 5.82 27.81 7.17
CA ARG A 391 7.12 28.33 7.65
C ARG A 391 6.97 29.48 8.65
N ASP A 392 5.98 30.34 8.47
CA ASP A 392 5.75 31.50 9.33
C ASP A 392 5.50 31.11 10.79
N ALA A 393 5.04 29.89 11.06
CA ALA A 393 4.83 29.35 12.40
C ALA A 393 6.13 29.11 13.19
N PHE A 394 7.28 29.08 12.51
CA PHE A 394 8.60 28.87 13.12
C PHE A 394 9.46 30.13 13.09
N VAL A 395 8.88 31.29 12.78
CA VAL A 395 9.60 32.56 12.82
C VAL A 395 9.66 33.06 14.26
N GLY A 396 10.88 33.12 14.82
CA GLY A 396 11.13 33.62 16.17
C GLY A 396 11.83 32.61 17.09
N PRO A 397 12.03 32.95 18.36
CA PRO A 397 12.85 32.17 19.29
C PRO A 397 12.31 30.75 19.55
N GLU A 398 10.99 30.59 19.50
CA GLU A 398 10.32 29.29 19.69
C GLU A 398 10.64 28.33 18.53
N GLY A 399 10.63 28.83 17.28
CA GLY A 399 11.02 28.04 16.11
C GLY A 399 12.51 27.70 16.08
N GLU A 400 13.37 28.63 16.50
CA GLU A 400 14.82 28.39 16.65
C GLU A 400 15.12 27.30 17.68
N ALA A 401 14.39 27.28 18.80
CA ALA A 401 14.52 26.24 19.82
C ALA A 401 14.13 24.86 19.28
N ILE A 402 13.02 24.76 18.55
CA ILE A 402 12.56 23.51 17.90
C ILE A 402 13.59 23.04 16.87
N ALA A 403 14.09 23.95 16.03
CA ALA A 403 15.13 23.64 15.06
C ALA A 403 16.42 23.15 15.73
N GLY A 404 16.83 23.76 16.85
CA GLY A 404 18.02 23.33 17.60
C GLY A 404 17.91 21.91 18.16
N VAL A 405 16.71 21.48 18.56
CA VAL A 405 16.46 20.12 19.06
C VAL A 405 16.35 19.10 17.92
N LEU A 406 15.61 19.42 16.87
CA LEU A 406 15.29 18.46 15.81
C LEU A 406 16.33 18.39 14.69
N ALA A 407 17.14 19.44 14.47
CA ALA A 407 18.12 19.47 13.40
C ALA A 407 19.11 18.29 13.46
N PRO A 408 19.70 17.92 14.61
CA PRO A 408 20.56 16.75 14.70
C PRO A 408 19.82 15.45 14.37
N GLU A 409 18.58 15.27 14.85
CA GLU A 409 17.77 14.08 14.56
C GLU A 409 17.51 13.94 13.05
N ILE A 410 17.08 15.03 12.40
CA ILE A 410 16.79 15.08 10.96
C ILE A 410 18.06 14.77 10.14
N LEU A 411 19.18 15.44 10.44
CA LEU A 411 20.43 15.24 9.69
C LEU A 411 20.95 13.82 9.89
N THR A 412 20.93 13.31 11.13
CA THR A 412 21.34 11.95 11.46
C THR A 412 20.50 10.92 10.72
N GLU A 413 19.18 11.07 10.65
CA GLU A 413 18.32 10.12 9.94
C GLU A 413 18.52 10.19 8.42
N LEU A 414 18.65 11.40 7.87
CA LEU A 414 18.98 11.61 6.46
C LEU A 414 20.34 11.00 6.11
N GLU A 415 21.36 11.09 6.97
CA GLU A 415 22.69 10.49 6.79
C GLU A 415 22.63 8.96 6.95
N ASN A 416 22.12 8.47 8.09
CA ASN A 416 22.15 7.08 8.55
C ASN A 416 21.13 6.14 7.89
N GLY A 417 20.66 6.44 6.68
CA GLY A 417 20.01 5.46 5.79
C GLY A 417 20.96 4.32 5.35
N ALA A 418 21.75 3.78 6.28
CA ALA A 418 22.80 2.80 6.12
C ALA A 418 22.18 1.40 6.06
N GLY A 419 22.13 0.84 4.85
CA GLY A 419 21.88 -0.58 4.60
C GLY A 419 20.70 -0.89 3.69
N GLY A 420 19.69 -0.02 3.62
CA GLY A 420 18.48 -0.26 2.81
C GLY A 420 17.81 0.97 2.18
N GLY A 421 18.33 2.18 2.42
CA GLY A 421 17.67 3.42 2.03
C GLY A 421 16.41 3.71 2.85
N LEU A 422 16.11 5.00 3.09
CA LEU A 422 14.80 5.40 3.61
C LEU A 422 13.76 5.31 2.49
N PRO A 423 12.50 4.95 2.77
CA PRO A 423 11.43 5.04 1.78
C PRO A 423 11.34 6.46 1.18
N VAL A 424 10.90 6.56 -0.08
CA VAL A 424 10.81 7.87 -0.77
C VAL A 424 9.97 8.86 0.03
N ALA A 425 8.80 8.45 0.50
CA ALA A 425 7.89 9.29 1.29
C ALA A 425 8.56 9.84 2.56
N ARG A 426 9.38 9.01 3.22
CA ARG A 426 10.09 9.39 4.45
C ARG A 426 11.18 10.42 4.18
N THR A 427 11.98 10.19 3.13
CA THR A 427 13.03 11.13 2.72
C THR A 427 12.44 12.49 2.34
N VAL A 428 11.34 12.49 1.57
CA VAL A 428 10.62 13.72 1.18
C VAL A 428 10.11 14.46 2.41
N GLN A 429 9.48 13.76 3.37
CA GLN A 429 9.00 14.35 4.61
C GLN A 429 10.13 15.06 5.38
N LEU A 430 11.26 14.37 5.58
CA LEU A 430 12.41 14.93 6.31
C LEU A 430 13.02 16.15 5.59
N LEU A 431 13.11 16.14 4.26
CA LEU A 431 13.59 17.29 3.48
C LEU A 431 12.63 18.49 3.58
N ARG A 432 11.31 18.26 3.59
CA ARG A 432 10.32 19.32 3.80
C ARG A 432 10.42 19.92 5.20
N VAL A 433 10.54 19.08 6.22
CA VAL A 433 10.73 19.54 7.61
C VAL A 433 12.06 20.27 7.80
N ALA A 434 13.16 19.80 7.21
CA ALA A 434 14.44 20.49 7.25
C ALA A 434 14.33 21.91 6.69
N ARG A 435 13.63 22.07 5.56
CA ARG A 435 13.39 23.38 4.94
C ARG A 435 12.50 24.28 5.78
N LEU A 436 11.45 23.71 6.37
CA LEU A 436 10.52 24.40 7.26
C LEU A 436 11.25 25.02 8.46
N LEU A 437 12.12 24.24 9.10
CA LEU A 437 12.90 24.64 10.27
C LEU A 437 14.18 25.42 9.92
N GLY A 438 14.47 25.64 8.63
CA GLY A 438 15.68 26.35 8.20
C GLY A 438 16.98 25.59 8.48
N VAL A 439 16.94 24.26 8.62
CA VAL A 439 18.11 23.40 8.85
C VAL A 439 19.01 23.43 7.62
N ASN A 440 20.30 23.73 7.82
CA ASN A 440 21.27 23.78 6.73
C ASN A 440 21.70 22.37 6.28
N GLY A 441 20.94 21.78 5.36
CA GLY A 441 21.22 20.47 4.79
C GLY A 441 22.19 20.47 3.60
N ARG A 442 22.85 21.59 3.26
CA ARG A 442 23.66 21.70 2.01
C ARG A 442 24.78 20.66 1.89
N GLY A 443 25.38 20.25 3.01
CA GLY A 443 26.43 19.22 3.02
C GLY A 443 25.90 17.80 2.74
N VAL A 444 24.66 17.52 3.16
CA VAL A 444 24.07 16.16 3.14
C VAL A 444 23.18 15.95 1.92
N LEU A 445 22.64 17.03 1.34
CA LEU A 445 21.69 17.00 0.23
C LEU A 445 22.19 16.19 -0.99
N PRO A 446 23.44 16.32 -1.49
CA PRO A 446 23.88 15.58 -2.67
C PRO A 446 23.78 14.06 -2.49
N GLU A 447 24.26 13.53 -1.36
CA GLU A 447 24.25 12.09 -1.07
C GLU A 447 22.85 11.55 -0.78
N VAL A 448 22.01 12.35 -0.10
CA VAL A 448 20.59 12.01 0.13
C VAL A 448 19.85 11.91 -1.19
N VAL A 449 20.04 12.90 -2.07
CA VAL A 449 19.33 12.96 -3.35
C VAL A 449 19.80 11.86 -4.30
N GLU A 450 21.08 11.51 -4.27
CA GLU A 450 21.58 10.39 -5.08
C GLU A 450 21.02 9.04 -4.64
N ARG A 451 20.84 8.83 -3.32
CA ARG A 451 20.12 7.66 -2.81
C ARG A 451 18.64 7.72 -3.15
N LEU A 452 18.00 8.87 -2.95
CA LEU A 452 16.58 9.10 -3.27
C LEU A 452 16.27 8.80 -4.74
N ALA A 453 17.13 9.24 -5.68
CA ALA A 453 16.95 8.98 -7.10
C ALA A 453 16.92 7.48 -7.42
N ARG A 454 17.80 6.68 -6.80
CA ARG A 454 17.83 5.22 -6.95
C ARG A 454 16.58 4.58 -6.33
N THR A 455 16.22 4.97 -5.11
CA THR A 455 15.04 4.44 -4.41
C THR A 455 13.74 4.77 -5.15
N ILE A 456 13.62 5.96 -5.75
CA ILE A 456 12.48 6.35 -6.60
C ILE A 456 12.29 5.35 -7.74
N LEU A 457 13.37 4.99 -8.45
CA LEU A 457 13.28 4.06 -9.58
C LEU A 457 12.90 2.65 -9.09
N THR A 458 13.50 2.18 -7.98
CA THR A 458 13.19 0.86 -7.41
C THR A 458 11.74 0.75 -6.90
N GLU A 459 11.25 1.73 -6.13
CA GLU A 459 9.88 1.72 -5.62
C GLU A 459 8.84 1.92 -6.74
N ALA A 460 9.18 2.70 -7.77
CA ALA A 460 8.30 2.90 -8.92
C ALA A 460 8.19 1.64 -9.78
N ASP A 461 9.20 0.79 -9.87
CA ASP A 461 9.18 -0.41 -10.73
C ASP A 461 8.06 -1.40 -10.35
N GLY A 462 7.70 -1.46 -9.06
CA GLY A 462 6.68 -2.38 -8.53
C GLY A 462 5.22 -1.89 -8.65
N SER A 463 4.95 -0.75 -9.27
CA SER A 463 3.59 -0.15 -9.34
C SER A 463 3.08 -0.02 -10.77
N GLU A 464 1.88 -0.52 -11.05
CA GLU A 464 1.21 -0.38 -12.36
C GLU A 464 0.73 1.05 -12.65
N GLY A 465 0.70 1.95 -11.65
CA GLY A 465 0.21 3.32 -11.75
C GLY A 465 1.19 4.37 -11.23
N ALA A 466 0.69 5.60 -11.01
CA ALA A 466 1.46 6.65 -10.36
C ALA A 466 1.83 6.22 -8.92
N PRO A 467 3.12 6.27 -8.53
CA PRO A 467 3.55 5.87 -7.19
C PRO A 467 2.86 6.71 -6.11
N ALA A 468 2.54 6.11 -4.96
CA ALA A 468 1.86 6.80 -3.86
C ALA A 468 2.64 8.02 -3.32
N PHE A 469 3.97 8.02 -3.45
CA PHE A 469 4.83 9.14 -3.06
C PHE A 469 4.83 10.32 -4.05
N ALA A 470 4.29 10.15 -5.26
CA ALA A 470 4.43 11.12 -6.34
C ALA A 470 3.89 12.53 -5.99
N PRO A 471 2.71 12.69 -5.35
CA PRO A 471 2.21 14.02 -4.98
C PRO A 471 3.17 14.75 -4.03
N ALA A 472 3.64 14.09 -2.98
CA ALA A 472 4.57 14.67 -2.01
C ALA A 472 5.93 15.00 -2.64
N LEU A 473 6.41 14.18 -3.57
CA LEU A 473 7.63 14.45 -4.33
C LEU A 473 7.46 15.71 -5.19
N LEU A 474 6.35 15.85 -5.92
CA LEU A 474 6.11 17.02 -6.77
C LEU A 474 5.99 18.31 -5.94
N GLU A 475 5.33 18.26 -4.78
CA GLU A 475 5.29 19.39 -3.83
C GLU A 475 6.70 19.79 -3.38
N LEU A 476 7.55 18.82 -3.01
CA LEU A 476 8.94 19.10 -2.62
C LEU A 476 9.72 19.80 -3.75
N LEU A 477 9.55 19.35 -5.00
CA LEU A 477 10.27 19.91 -6.16
C LEU A 477 9.78 21.33 -6.52
N ASP A 478 8.53 21.65 -6.21
CA ASP A 478 7.99 23.01 -6.35
C ASP A 478 8.51 23.93 -5.23
N GLU A 479 8.51 23.43 -3.99
CA GLU A 479 8.93 24.18 -2.80
C GLU A 479 10.46 24.41 -2.71
N GLN A 480 11.28 23.49 -3.24
CA GLN A 480 12.73 23.45 -3.03
C GLN A 480 13.55 23.37 -4.33
N PHE A 481 14.00 24.53 -4.81
CA PHE A 481 14.83 24.66 -6.02
C PHE A 481 16.11 23.81 -5.98
N ASP A 482 16.82 23.80 -4.84
CA ASP A 482 18.09 23.08 -4.69
C ASP A 482 17.87 21.56 -4.76
N ALA A 483 16.85 21.05 -4.07
CA ALA A 483 16.48 19.64 -4.10
C ALA A 483 16.03 19.21 -5.51
N ARG A 484 15.25 20.06 -6.19
CA ARG A 484 14.85 19.82 -7.59
C ARG A 484 16.04 19.71 -8.52
N THR A 485 16.96 20.68 -8.46
CA THR A 485 18.14 20.71 -9.31
C THR A 485 19.04 19.49 -9.05
N ALA A 486 19.26 19.15 -7.77
CA ALA A 486 20.05 17.98 -7.40
C ALA A 486 19.39 16.67 -7.86
N LEU A 487 18.06 16.53 -7.74
CA LEU A 487 17.36 15.30 -8.09
C LEU A 487 17.34 15.07 -9.59
N LEU A 488 17.06 16.12 -10.35
CA LEU A 488 17.11 16.07 -11.80
C LEU A 488 18.53 15.72 -12.28
N GLY A 489 19.56 16.34 -11.71
CA GLY A 489 20.95 15.99 -12.02
C GLY A 489 21.33 14.56 -11.60
N ALA A 490 20.78 14.04 -10.50
CA ALA A 490 21.01 12.66 -10.08
C ALA A 490 20.33 11.65 -11.01
N LEU A 491 19.07 11.87 -11.40
CA LEU A 491 18.37 11.01 -12.34
C LEU A 491 19.00 11.05 -13.74
N ASP A 492 19.47 12.22 -14.19
CA ASP A 492 20.19 12.37 -15.46
C ASP A 492 21.51 11.59 -15.49
N ARG A 493 22.23 11.52 -14.35
CA ARG A 493 23.42 10.67 -14.20
C ARG A 493 23.12 9.17 -14.21
N ILE A 494 21.95 8.74 -13.75
CA ILE A 494 21.53 7.32 -13.72
C ILE A 494 21.01 6.86 -15.09
N ALA A 495 20.38 7.74 -15.85
CA ALA A 495 19.71 7.42 -17.10
C ALA A 495 20.59 6.74 -18.18
N PRO A 496 21.91 6.99 -18.32
CA PRO A 496 22.76 6.20 -19.23
C PRO A 496 22.89 4.73 -18.86
N ASP A 497 22.82 4.40 -17.57
CA ASP A 497 22.98 3.03 -17.07
C ASP A 497 21.66 2.25 -17.10
N ASP A 498 20.54 2.91 -16.81
CA ASP A 498 19.19 2.33 -16.85
C ASP A 498 18.16 3.29 -17.47
N PRO A 499 18.21 3.50 -18.81
CA PRO A 499 17.33 4.45 -19.47
C PRO A 499 15.86 4.03 -19.47
N GLY A 500 15.59 2.71 -19.50
CA GLY A 500 14.26 2.14 -19.52
C GLY A 500 13.50 2.40 -18.21
N ALA A 501 14.14 2.17 -17.06
CA ALA A 501 13.53 2.46 -15.76
C ALA A 501 13.20 3.96 -15.61
N VAL A 502 14.11 4.84 -16.04
CA VAL A 502 13.89 6.29 -15.98
C VAL A 502 12.74 6.72 -16.92
N ALA A 503 12.68 6.21 -18.15
CA ALA A 503 11.59 6.53 -19.08
C ALA A 503 10.23 6.08 -18.53
N ARG A 504 10.12 4.85 -18.01
CA ARG A 504 8.90 4.33 -17.39
C ARG A 504 8.48 5.12 -16.14
N PHE A 505 9.44 5.66 -15.39
CA PHE A 505 9.14 6.56 -14.27
C PHE A 505 8.58 7.91 -14.76
N LEU A 506 9.21 8.54 -15.76
CA LEU A 506 8.79 9.83 -16.30
C LEU A 506 7.43 9.78 -17.03
N GLU A 507 7.05 8.63 -17.59
CA GLU A 507 5.73 8.42 -18.16
C GLU A 507 4.62 8.53 -17.10
N ARG A 508 4.92 8.14 -15.86
CA ARG A 508 3.96 8.10 -14.74
C ARG A 508 4.02 9.33 -13.84
N VAL A 509 5.18 10.00 -13.78
CA VAL A 509 5.41 11.18 -12.95
C VAL A 509 6.00 12.30 -13.81
N ALA A 510 5.18 13.33 -14.07
CA ALA A 510 5.58 14.49 -14.84
C ALA A 510 6.50 15.42 -14.03
N LEU A 511 7.82 15.19 -14.11
CA LEU A 511 8.80 16.03 -13.42
C LEU A 511 8.93 17.42 -14.07
N PRO A 512 8.99 18.51 -13.27
CA PRO A 512 9.15 19.86 -13.78
C PRO A 512 10.62 20.20 -14.01
N PHE A 513 11.20 19.83 -15.15
CA PHE A 513 12.51 20.32 -15.56
C PHE A 513 12.39 21.47 -16.58
N THR A 514 13.04 22.60 -16.28
CA THR A 514 13.07 23.78 -17.15
C THR A 514 14.15 23.62 -18.22
N GLY A 515 13.91 24.12 -19.44
CA GLY A 515 14.86 24.01 -20.57
C GLY A 515 16.25 24.64 -20.34
N THR A 516 16.46 25.31 -19.21
CA THR A 516 17.70 25.99 -18.80
C THR A 516 18.79 25.04 -18.29
N GLN A 517 18.45 23.87 -17.75
CA GLN A 517 19.44 22.89 -17.28
C GLN A 517 19.81 21.91 -18.38
N ALA A 518 21.11 21.62 -18.53
CA ALA A 518 21.61 20.59 -19.43
C ALA A 518 21.34 19.21 -18.80
N LEU A 519 20.20 18.61 -19.16
CA LEU A 519 19.74 17.30 -18.71
C LEU A 519 19.49 16.41 -19.95
N PRO A 520 20.55 16.10 -20.73
CA PRO A 520 20.40 15.44 -22.03
C PRO A 520 19.71 14.09 -21.92
N HIS A 521 20.07 13.27 -20.93
CA HIS A 521 19.57 11.90 -20.81
C HIS A 521 18.12 11.88 -20.31
N LEU A 522 17.76 12.74 -19.37
CA LEU A 522 16.37 12.89 -18.92
C LEU A 522 15.44 13.35 -20.04
N ARG A 523 15.88 14.30 -20.88
CA ARG A 523 15.09 14.75 -22.04
C ARG A 523 14.86 13.62 -23.03
N MET A 524 15.87 12.77 -23.24
CA MET A 524 15.73 11.58 -24.08
C MET A 524 14.74 10.58 -23.51
N CYS A 525 14.83 10.28 -22.21
CA CYS A 525 13.89 9.39 -21.52
C CYS A 525 12.45 9.93 -21.53
N ALA A 526 12.26 11.25 -21.40
CA ALA A 526 10.95 11.89 -21.49
C ALA A 526 10.36 11.86 -22.91
N GLU A 527 11.19 11.99 -23.95
CA GLU A 527 10.74 11.99 -25.35
C GLU A 527 10.42 10.57 -25.87
N ALA A 528 11.09 9.54 -25.35
CA ALA A 528 11.02 8.18 -25.90
C ALA A 528 9.61 7.59 -26.03
N PRO A 529 8.72 7.66 -25.00
CA PRO A 529 7.35 7.15 -25.14
C PRO A 529 6.56 7.87 -26.26
N GLY A 530 6.71 9.20 -26.36
CA GLY A 530 6.09 10.02 -27.41
C GLY A 530 6.63 9.71 -28.81
N ALA A 531 7.94 9.44 -28.92
CA ALA A 531 8.57 9.04 -30.17
C ALA A 531 8.08 7.65 -30.61
N MET A 532 8.03 6.67 -29.71
CA MET A 532 7.56 5.31 -29.99
C MET A 532 6.09 5.27 -30.41
N THR A 533 5.22 6.02 -29.73
CA THR A 533 3.79 6.12 -30.07
C THR A 533 3.56 6.77 -31.43
N THR A 534 4.34 7.80 -31.79
CA THR A 534 4.18 8.52 -33.07
C THR A 534 4.76 7.76 -34.26
N LEU A 535 5.95 7.16 -34.10
CA LEU A 535 6.74 6.60 -35.20
C LEU A 535 6.59 5.07 -35.30
N GLY A 536 5.95 4.43 -34.33
CA GLY A 536 5.59 3.03 -34.37
C GLY A 536 6.80 2.10 -34.46
N ARG A 537 6.88 1.32 -35.54
CA ARG A 537 7.91 0.27 -35.73
C ARG A 537 9.23 0.78 -36.33
N ASP A 538 9.30 2.04 -36.75
CA ASP A 538 10.52 2.62 -37.33
C ASP A 538 11.50 3.04 -36.21
N ARG A 539 12.33 2.10 -35.79
CA ARG A 539 13.30 2.29 -34.70
C ARG A 539 14.36 3.33 -35.03
N THR A 540 14.79 3.40 -36.30
CA THR A 540 15.77 4.39 -36.74
C THR A 540 15.21 5.80 -36.61
N ALA A 541 13.95 6.01 -36.99
CA ALA A 541 13.29 7.30 -36.79
C ALA A 541 13.11 7.63 -35.30
N VAL A 542 12.73 6.65 -34.46
CA VAL A 542 12.63 6.83 -33.00
C VAL A 542 13.99 7.23 -32.43
N TRP A 543 15.06 6.53 -32.80
CA TRP A 543 16.42 6.80 -32.36
C TRP A 543 16.87 8.22 -32.71
N HIS A 544 16.68 8.66 -33.96
CA HIS A 544 17.00 10.05 -34.34
C HIS A 544 16.16 11.09 -33.61
N ARG A 545 14.90 10.80 -33.30
CA ARG A 545 14.03 11.71 -32.55
C ARG A 545 14.49 11.84 -31.10
N VAL A 546 14.75 10.72 -30.43
CA VAL A 546 15.26 10.67 -29.05
C VAL A 546 16.64 11.34 -28.97
N LEU A 547 17.55 11.05 -29.88
CA LEU A 547 18.88 11.67 -29.90
C LEU A 547 18.82 13.21 -30.07
N ARG A 548 17.89 13.71 -30.90
CA ARG A 548 17.66 15.16 -31.04
C ARG A 548 17.16 15.80 -29.75
N ALA A 549 16.36 15.08 -28.95
CA ALA A 549 15.85 15.59 -27.68
C ALA A 549 16.95 15.85 -26.63
N ALA A 550 18.08 15.15 -26.73
CA ALA A 550 19.25 15.39 -25.89
C ALA A 550 19.74 16.84 -26.00
N GLY A 551 19.61 17.46 -27.18
CA GLY A 551 20.11 18.81 -27.47
C GLY A 551 21.64 18.91 -27.51
N LEU A 552 22.35 17.79 -27.38
CA LEU A 552 23.81 17.68 -27.46
C LEU A 552 24.19 16.67 -28.53
N SER A 553 25.32 16.92 -29.17
CA SER A 553 25.87 15.99 -30.15
C SER A 553 26.53 14.79 -29.45
N PRO A 554 26.43 13.57 -30.00
CA PRO A 554 27.21 12.40 -29.57
C PRO A 554 28.73 12.62 -29.48
N PHE A 555 29.26 13.62 -30.21
CA PHE A 555 30.68 13.98 -30.14
C PHE A 555 31.03 14.76 -28.87
N ALA A 556 30.09 15.56 -28.35
CA ALA A 556 30.29 16.37 -27.17
C ALA A 556 29.93 15.61 -25.89
N GLU A 557 28.89 14.77 -25.94
CA GLU A 557 28.47 13.90 -24.85
C GLU A 557 28.22 12.48 -25.39
N PRO A 558 29.22 11.59 -25.38
CA PRO A 558 29.08 10.25 -25.94
C PRO A 558 28.01 9.39 -25.26
N LEU A 559 27.73 9.58 -23.97
CA LEU A 559 26.77 8.75 -23.24
C LEU A 559 25.33 8.87 -23.79
N VAL A 560 25.00 9.93 -24.54
CA VAL A 560 23.70 10.03 -25.21
C VAL A 560 23.50 8.86 -26.19
N LEU A 561 24.56 8.33 -26.80
CA LEU A 561 24.43 7.12 -27.63
C LEU A 561 23.98 5.93 -26.79
N ARG A 562 24.53 5.76 -25.59
CA ARG A 562 24.17 4.67 -24.68
C ARG A 562 22.70 4.78 -24.27
N THR A 563 22.27 5.97 -23.87
CA THR A 563 20.87 6.24 -23.51
C THR A 563 19.94 5.97 -24.70
N ALA A 564 20.24 6.50 -25.89
CA ALA A 564 19.40 6.30 -27.08
C ALA A 564 19.30 4.82 -27.47
N VAL A 565 20.43 4.09 -27.43
CA VAL A 565 20.44 2.66 -27.75
C VAL A 565 19.64 1.86 -26.73
N GLY A 566 19.81 2.15 -25.43
CA GLY A 566 19.07 1.49 -24.36
C GLY A 566 17.55 1.74 -24.41
N LEU A 567 17.12 2.92 -24.85
CA LEU A 567 15.68 3.24 -25.02
C LEU A 567 15.03 2.53 -26.21
N VAL A 568 15.76 2.32 -27.29
CA VAL A 568 15.19 1.80 -28.56
C VAL A 568 15.35 0.27 -28.70
N TRP A 569 16.43 -0.27 -28.14
CA TRP A 569 16.82 -1.68 -28.28
C TRP A 569 17.06 -2.35 -26.91
N GLU A 570 16.26 -2.02 -25.90
CA GLU A 570 16.38 -2.54 -24.51
C GLU A 570 16.54 -4.08 -24.48
N ASP A 571 15.57 -4.79 -25.06
CA ASP A 571 15.45 -6.26 -24.98
C ASP A 571 16.09 -7.03 -26.14
N ARG A 572 16.72 -6.36 -27.12
CA ARG A 572 17.24 -7.04 -28.32
C ARG A 572 18.42 -6.33 -28.95
N ALA A 573 19.25 -7.05 -29.70
CA ALA A 573 20.26 -6.41 -30.54
C ALA A 573 19.61 -5.64 -31.73
N PRO A 574 20.24 -4.57 -32.23
CA PRO A 574 19.85 -3.96 -33.50
C PRO A 574 20.02 -4.95 -34.66
N THR A 575 19.27 -4.74 -35.75
CA THR A 575 19.54 -5.47 -37.00
C THR A 575 20.87 -5.04 -37.61
N VAL A 576 21.40 -5.79 -38.57
CA VAL A 576 22.65 -5.41 -39.27
C VAL A 576 22.53 -4.04 -39.95
N GLU A 577 21.40 -3.77 -40.59
CA GLU A 577 21.13 -2.47 -41.23
C GLU A 577 21.08 -1.33 -40.19
N GLU A 578 20.37 -1.54 -39.08
CA GLU A 578 20.29 -0.58 -37.96
C GLU A 578 21.69 -0.35 -37.34
N ALA A 579 22.48 -1.40 -37.17
CA ALA A 579 23.83 -1.32 -36.61
C ALA A 579 24.82 -0.56 -37.51
N ARG A 580 24.72 -0.72 -38.84
CA ARG A 580 25.51 0.08 -39.80
C ARG A 580 25.13 1.55 -39.72
N LEU A 581 23.84 1.87 -39.68
CA LEU A 581 23.36 3.24 -39.51
C LEU A 581 23.84 3.86 -38.20
N LEU A 582 23.83 3.10 -37.10
CA LEU A 582 24.37 3.55 -35.81
C LEU A 582 25.87 3.85 -35.91
N LEU A 583 26.65 2.95 -36.52
CA LEU A 583 28.10 3.09 -36.70
C LEU A 583 28.46 4.30 -37.58
N GLU A 584 27.64 4.61 -38.59
CA GLU A 584 27.83 5.78 -39.47
C GLU A 584 27.44 7.10 -38.79
N ALA A 585 26.55 7.05 -37.80
CA ALA A 585 26.01 8.25 -37.18
C ALA A 585 26.91 8.86 -36.10
N ALA A 586 27.95 8.16 -35.63
CA ALA A 586 28.93 8.66 -34.68
C ALA A 586 30.33 8.11 -34.94
N THR A 587 31.35 8.71 -34.32
CA THR A 587 32.73 8.21 -34.43
C THR A 587 32.93 6.94 -33.61
N SER A 588 33.89 6.11 -34.00
CA SER A 588 34.31 4.95 -33.22
C SER A 588 34.64 5.33 -31.77
N ASP A 589 35.28 6.48 -31.53
CA ASP A 589 35.58 6.98 -30.18
C ASP A 589 34.32 7.24 -29.34
N ALA A 590 33.27 7.80 -29.94
CA ALA A 590 32.00 8.03 -29.26
C ALA A 590 31.33 6.69 -28.89
N HIS A 591 31.34 5.71 -29.80
CA HIS A 591 30.83 4.36 -29.50
C HIS A 591 31.63 3.63 -28.41
N ARG A 592 32.94 3.86 -28.34
CA ARG A 592 33.79 3.33 -27.27
C ARG A 592 33.46 3.95 -25.92
N ALA A 593 33.42 5.28 -25.85
CA ALA A 593 33.06 6.00 -24.63
C ALA A 593 31.64 5.66 -24.15
N ALA A 594 30.70 5.44 -25.07
CA ALA A 594 29.33 5.06 -24.77
C ALA A 594 29.13 3.56 -24.47
N GLY A 595 30.13 2.70 -24.73
CA GLY A 595 29.99 1.25 -24.61
C GLY A 595 28.99 0.61 -25.58
N THR A 596 28.57 1.31 -26.63
CA THR A 596 27.54 0.83 -27.57
C THR A 596 28.09 -0.13 -28.63
N TRP A 597 29.42 -0.21 -28.77
CA TRP A 597 30.11 -1.12 -29.68
C TRP A 597 29.75 -2.61 -29.45
N ALA A 598 29.49 -3.01 -28.21
CA ALA A 598 29.12 -4.39 -27.88
C ALA A 598 27.79 -4.79 -28.55
N ARG A 599 26.80 -3.89 -28.57
CA ARG A 599 25.53 -4.12 -29.27
C ARG A 599 25.69 -4.19 -30.79
N LEU A 600 26.68 -3.49 -31.36
CA LEU A 600 27.01 -3.58 -32.78
C LEU A 600 27.66 -4.93 -33.11
N VAL A 601 28.52 -5.45 -32.21
CA VAL A 601 29.09 -6.79 -32.32
C VAL A 601 27.98 -7.85 -32.24
N ASP A 602 27.07 -7.74 -31.28
CA ASP A 602 25.92 -8.65 -31.16
C ASP A 602 25.07 -8.67 -32.45
N ALA A 603 24.87 -7.51 -33.08
CA ALA A 603 24.15 -7.42 -34.36
C ALA A 603 24.87 -8.13 -35.51
N ALA A 604 26.20 -8.03 -35.58
CA ALA A 604 26.99 -8.72 -36.60
C ALA A 604 27.01 -10.24 -36.39
N LEU A 605 27.13 -10.70 -35.14
CA LEU A 605 27.16 -12.12 -34.79
C LEU A 605 25.77 -12.78 -34.89
N GLY A 606 24.70 -12.02 -34.60
CA GLY A 606 23.31 -12.46 -34.74
C GLY A 606 22.75 -12.40 -36.17
N ALA A 607 23.56 -12.01 -37.16
CA ALA A 607 23.11 -11.84 -38.54
C ALA A 607 22.64 -13.17 -39.16
N PRO A 608 21.44 -13.23 -39.78
CA PRO A 608 20.97 -14.40 -40.53
C PRO A 608 21.97 -14.82 -41.62
N ALA A 609 22.15 -16.12 -41.87
CA ALA A 609 23.20 -16.69 -42.74
C ALA A 609 23.13 -16.24 -44.23
N ASP A 610 21.99 -15.75 -44.68
CA ASP A 610 21.69 -15.26 -46.03
C ASP A 610 22.03 -13.77 -46.26
N THR A 611 22.24 -12.98 -45.21
CA THR A 611 22.52 -11.54 -45.32
C THR A 611 24.00 -11.22 -45.58
N GLU A 612 24.34 -10.72 -46.78
CA GLU A 612 25.73 -10.34 -47.09
C GLU A 612 26.25 -9.19 -46.20
N ASP A 613 25.35 -8.32 -45.77
CA ASP A 613 25.64 -7.15 -44.93
C ASP A 613 26.33 -7.48 -43.61
N GLY A 614 26.09 -8.66 -43.04
CA GLY A 614 26.72 -9.08 -41.79
C GLY A 614 28.25 -9.17 -41.90
N THR A 615 28.76 -9.56 -43.07
CA THR A 615 30.20 -9.65 -43.32
C THR A 615 30.85 -8.29 -43.60
N ALA A 616 30.09 -7.35 -44.19
CA ALA A 616 30.55 -5.97 -44.34
C ALA A 616 30.65 -5.27 -42.97
N LEU A 617 29.62 -5.42 -42.14
CA LEU A 617 29.62 -4.89 -40.78
C LEU A 617 30.75 -5.49 -39.93
N ALA A 618 31.02 -6.80 -40.02
CA ALA A 618 32.12 -7.42 -39.28
C ALA A 618 33.50 -6.80 -39.62
N HIS A 619 33.75 -6.53 -40.90
CA HIS A 619 34.96 -5.83 -41.34
C HIS A 619 35.06 -4.41 -40.77
N ASP A 620 33.97 -3.65 -40.83
CA ASP A 620 33.94 -2.29 -40.31
C ASP A 620 34.16 -2.26 -38.78
N LEU A 621 33.60 -3.22 -38.04
CA LEU A 621 33.78 -3.35 -36.60
C LEU A 621 35.22 -3.73 -36.20
N LEU A 622 35.85 -4.67 -36.91
CA LEU A 622 37.24 -5.05 -36.65
C LEU A 622 38.21 -3.88 -36.88
N ARG A 623 37.91 -3.03 -37.88
CA ARG A 623 38.66 -1.80 -38.16
C ARG A 623 38.39 -0.71 -37.13
N ALA A 624 37.14 -0.55 -36.71
CA ALA A 624 36.72 0.52 -35.80
C ALA A 624 37.09 0.26 -34.33
N PHE A 625 37.12 -1.01 -33.89
CA PHE A 625 37.27 -1.41 -32.48
C PHE A 625 38.38 -2.45 -32.29
N PRO A 626 39.64 -2.14 -32.66
CA PRO A 626 40.70 -3.13 -32.69
C PRO A 626 41.14 -3.62 -31.30
N GLN A 627 40.87 -2.87 -30.22
CA GLN A 627 41.32 -3.22 -28.86
C GLN A 627 40.19 -3.71 -27.95
N GLU A 628 38.95 -3.32 -28.24
CA GLU A 628 37.79 -3.50 -27.36
C GLU A 628 37.14 -4.87 -27.51
N ILE A 629 37.14 -5.42 -28.73
CA ILE A 629 36.53 -6.71 -29.03
C ILE A 629 37.31 -7.82 -28.30
N GLY A 630 36.61 -8.79 -27.70
CA GLY A 630 37.21 -9.91 -26.97
C GLY A 630 37.85 -10.96 -27.89
N GLY A 631 38.54 -11.96 -27.31
CA GLY A 631 39.25 -12.99 -28.08
C GLY A 631 38.31 -13.88 -28.90
N ARG A 632 37.17 -14.28 -28.30
CA ARG A 632 36.14 -15.12 -28.93
C ARG A 632 35.39 -14.34 -30.01
N GLU A 633 34.86 -13.17 -29.65
CA GLU A 633 34.08 -12.31 -30.54
C GLU A 633 34.93 -11.85 -31.73
N ARG A 634 36.21 -11.52 -31.48
CA ARG A 634 37.15 -11.18 -32.55
C ARG A 634 37.35 -12.37 -33.50
N ALA A 635 37.51 -13.59 -32.98
CA ALA A 635 37.66 -14.77 -33.83
C ALA A 635 36.41 -15.03 -34.69
N ALA A 636 35.21 -14.82 -34.14
CA ALA A 636 33.96 -14.94 -34.88
C ALA A 636 33.80 -13.87 -35.98
N LEU A 637 34.14 -12.61 -35.68
CA LEU A 637 34.12 -11.52 -36.66
C LEU A 637 35.19 -11.71 -37.75
N GLN A 638 36.39 -12.17 -37.39
CA GLN A 638 37.46 -12.51 -38.34
C GLN A 638 37.05 -13.67 -39.25
N LEU A 639 36.27 -14.62 -38.73
CA LEU A 639 35.70 -15.68 -39.55
C LEU A 639 34.70 -15.12 -40.57
N LEU A 640 33.84 -14.18 -40.18
CA LEU A 640 32.91 -13.49 -41.09
C LEU A 640 33.65 -12.64 -42.15
N GLU A 641 34.74 -11.96 -41.77
CA GLU A 641 35.62 -11.23 -42.69
C GLU A 641 36.26 -12.18 -43.70
N LEU A 642 36.80 -13.32 -43.25
CA LEU A 642 37.36 -14.34 -44.13
C LEU A 642 36.31 -14.91 -45.11
N CYS A 643 35.05 -15.05 -44.69
CA CYS A 643 33.96 -15.46 -45.58
C CYS A 643 33.69 -14.44 -46.71
N ARG A 644 33.88 -13.15 -46.44
CA ARG A 644 33.78 -12.09 -47.46
C ARG A 644 34.95 -12.14 -48.43
N ASP A 645 36.16 -12.34 -47.92
CA ASP A 645 37.38 -12.43 -48.75
C ASP A 645 37.31 -13.65 -49.67
N LEU A 646 36.88 -14.80 -49.14
CA LEU A 646 36.70 -16.03 -49.93
C LEU A 646 35.71 -15.88 -51.09
N ARG A 647 34.69 -15.02 -50.94
CA ARG A 647 33.68 -14.74 -51.99
C ARG A 647 34.14 -13.70 -53.00
N THR A 648 34.84 -12.65 -52.56
CA THR A 648 35.23 -11.51 -53.42
C THR A 648 36.56 -11.71 -54.15
N GLY A 649 37.42 -12.59 -53.66
CA GLY A 649 38.71 -12.92 -54.25
C GLY A 649 39.65 -13.45 -53.17
N ALA A 650 39.88 -14.76 -53.18
CA ALA A 650 40.52 -15.45 -52.04
C ALA A 650 41.89 -14.85 -51.66
N PRO A 651 42.19 -14.81 -50.35
CA PRO A 651 43.51 -14.40 -49.83
C PRO A 651 44.60 -15.42 -50.21
N GLU A 652 45.84 -15.12 -49.85
CA GLU A 652 46.99 -16.05 -49.97
C GLU A 652 46.64 -17.44 -49.40
N PRO A 653 47.16 -18.55 -49.99
CA PRO A 653 46.87 -19.90 -49.53
C PRO A 653 47.15 -20.10 -48.03
N GLY A 654 46.27 -20.83 -47.35
CA GLY A 654 46.21 -21.09 -45.91
C GLY A 654 44.80 -21.01 -45.32
N TRP A 655 43.77 -20.71 -46.14
CA TRP A 655 42.46 -20.29 -45.64
C TRP A 655 41.63 -21.42 -45.02
N THR A 656 41.82 -22.69 -45.42
CA THR A 656 41.11 -23.82 -44.80
C THR A 656 41.51 -24.02 -43.34
N GLU A 657 42.81 -23.96 -43.04
CA GLU A 657 43.32 -24.08 -41.67
C GLU A 657 42.99 -22.84 -40.84
N GLN A 658 42.95 -21.67 -41.48
CA GLN A 658 42.54 -20.42 -40.85
C GLN A 658 41.06 -20.45 -40.43
N VAL A 659 40.14 -20.94 -41.28
CA VAL A 659 38.72 -21.14 -40.92
C VAL A 659 38.60 -22.03 -39.69
N ARG A 660 39.34 -23.16 -39.66
CA ARG A 660 39.33 -24.09 -38.51
C ARG A 660 39.83 -23.43 -37.23
N THR A 661 40.99 -22.77 -37.31
CA THR A 661 41.61 -22.07 -36.18
C THR A 661 40.69 -20.99 -35.61
N LEU A 662 40.06 -20.19 -36.48
CA LEU A 662 39.14 -19.13 -36.06
C LEU A 662 37.87 -19.70 -35.45
N ARG A 663 37.28 -20.75 -36.05
CA ARG A 663 36.12 -21.44 -35.49
C ARG A 663 36.40 -21.99 -34.09
N ASP A 664 37.52 -22.68 -33.92
CA ASP A 664 37.88 -23.31 -32.64
C ASP A 664 38.13 -22.25 -31.55
N ARG A 665 38.68 -21.07 -31.92
CA ARG A 665 38.83 -19.92 -31.01
C ARG A 665 37.52 -19.18 -30.71
N ALA A 666 36.55 -19.23 -31.62
CA ALA A 666 35.24 -18.61 -31.47
C ALA A 666 34.23 -19.51 -30.72
N ALA A 667 34.61 -20.74 -30.33
CA ALA A 667 33.70 -21.71 -29.75
C ALA A 667 33.13 -21.28 -28.37
N PRO A 668 31.87 -21.65 -28.05
CA PRO A 668 30.82 -22.16 -28.94
C PRO A 668 30.36 -21.14 -30.00
N LEU A 669 30.32 -21.51 -31.28
CA LEU A 669 29.97 -20.61 -32.39
C LEU A 669 28.46 -20.65 -32.72
N GLU A 670 27.89 -19.53 -33.13
CA GLU A 670 26.50 -19.43 -33.59
C GLU A 670 26.29 -20.26 -34.88
N PRO A 671 25.23 -21.09 -34.98
CA PRO A 671 25.03 -21.99 -36.12
C PRO A 671 25.00 -21.28 -37.48
N ALA A 672 24.44 -20.07 -37.54
CA ALA A 672 24.38 -19.26 -38.75
C ALA A 672 25.77 -18.84 -39.27
N ILE A 673 26.70 -18.52 -38.35
CA ILE A 673 28.08 -18.18 -38.71
C ILE A 673 28.82 -19.43 -39.19
N GLN A 674 28.63 -20.58 -38.52
CA GLN A 674 29.22 -21.84 -38.93
C GLN A 674 28.75 -22.27 -40.34
N GLU A 675 27.44 -22.21 -40.59
CA GLU A 675 26.84 -22.53 -41.89
C GLU A 675 27.39 -21.63 -43.00
N ARG A 676 27.46 -20.32 -42.75
CA ARG A 676 28.04 -19.36 -43.69
C ARG A 676 29.52 -19.63 -43.96
N ALA A 677 30.31 -19.89 -42.91
CA ALA A 677 31.74 -20.17 -43.03
C ALA A 677 32.00 -21.42 -43.87
N PHE A 678 31.26 -22.49 -43.62
CA PHE A 678 31.37 -23.72 -44.40
C PHE A 678 30.89 -23.52 -45.83
N THR A 679 29.83 -22.76 -46.05
CA THR A 679 29.32 -22.47 -47.40
C THR A 679 30.36 -21.71 -48.23
N ALA A 680 30.89 -20.59 -47.71
CA ALA A 680 31.92 -19.80 -48.39
C ALA A 680 33.21 -20.60 -48.66
N LEU A 681 33.64 -21.39 -47.67
CA LEU A 681 34.81 -22.27 -47.79
C LEU A 681 34.63 -23.33 -48.87
N VAL A 682 33.49 -24.02 -48.86
CA VAL A 682 33.19 -25.11 -49.80
C VAL A 682 32.98 -24.60 -51.22
N GLU A 683 32.30 -23.48 -51.41
CA GLU A 683 32.14 -22.85 -52.72
C GLU A 683 33.51 -22.52 -53.34
N ARG A 684 34.46 -22.05 -52.52
CA ARG A 684 35.83 -21.81 -52.95
C ARG A 684 36.61 -23.11 -53.20
N LEU A 685 36.44 -24.14 -52.38
CA LEU A 685 37.01 -25.48 -52.61
C LEU A 685 36.43 -26.18 -53.85
N LEU A 686 35.31 -25.70 -54.40
CA LEU A 686 34.71 -26.17 -55.65
C LEU A 686 35.00 -25.23 -56.83
N ALA A 687 35.72 -24.12 -56.64
CA ALA A 687 36.15 -23.26 -57.74
C ALA A 687 37.22 -23.96 -58.63
N PRO A 688 37.35 -23.60 -59.93
CA PRO A 688 38.33 -24.19 -60.83
C PRO A 688 39.79 -23.84 -60.49
N ASP A 689 40.05 -22.64 -59.94
CA ASP A 689 41.41 -22.15 -59.66
C ASP A 689 41.84 -22.34 -58.20
N ARG A 690 41.33 -23.39 -57.55
CA ARG A 690 41.62 -23.68 -56.14
C ARG A 690 43.04 -24.23 -55.96
N PRO A 691 43.82 -23.75 -54.97
CA PRO A 691 45.12 -24.35 -54.65
C PRO A 691 44.96 -25.79 -54.11
N GLY A 692 45.74 -26.75 -54.61
CA GLY A 692 45.67 -28.15 -54.15
C GLY A 692 46.00 -28.35 -52.66
N ALA A 693 46.78 -27.44 -52.06
CA ALA A 693 47.08 -27.44 -50.63
C ALA A 693 45.83 -27.25 -49.75
N GLU A 694 44.82 -26.54 -50.23
CA GLU A 694 43.58 -26.26 -49.49
C GLU A 694 42.69 -27.48 -49.40
N LEU A 695 42.54 -28.20 -50.51
CA LEU A 695 41.84 -29.48 -50.53
C LEU A 695 42.54 -30.51 -49.65
N TYR A 696 43.87 -30.52 -49.64
CA TYR A 696 44.63 -31.37 -48.73
C TYR A 696 44.33 -31.04 -47.25
N ALA A 697 44.33 -29.76 -46.89
CA ALA A 697 44.00 -29.30 -45.53
C ALA A 697 42.55 -29.65 -45.14
N PHE A 698 41.59 -29.44 -46.04
CA PHE A 698 40.18 -29.80 -45.86
C PHE A 698 40.02 -31.31 -45.63
N VAL A 699 40.59 -32.12 -46.51
CA VAL A 699 40.48 -33.58 -46.44
C VAL A 699 41.15 -34.14 -45.18
N ARG A 700 42.27 -33.54 -44.75
CA ARG A 700 42.96 -33.93 -43.51
C ARG A 700 42.26 -33.45 -42.24
N SER A 701 41.32 -32.50 -42.33
CA SER A 701 40.60 -32.00 -41.17
C SER A 701 39.72 -33.05 -40.49
N ASP A 702 39.28 -34.08 -41.24
CA ASP A 702 38.34 -35.13 -40.84
C ASP A 702 37.07 -34.60 -40.14
N ASP A 703 36.64 -33.40 -40.54
CA ASP A 703 35.50 -32.72 -39.96
C ASP A 703 34.19 -33.18 -40.63
N PRO A 704 33.30 -33.90 -39.92
CA PRO A 704 32.12 -34.50 -40.53
C PRO A 704 31.12 -33.46 -41.05
N ASP A 705 30.98 -32.32 -40.36
CA ASP A 705 30.02 -31.28 -40.74
C ASP A 705 30.51 -30.51 -41.97
N LEU A 706 31.81 -30.22 -42.04
CA LEU A 706 32.43 -29.59 -43.21
C LEU A 706 32.42 -30.53 -44.43
N ILE A 707 32.68 -31.83 -44.23
CA ILE A 707 32.60 -32.84 -45.29
C ILE A 707 31.15 -32.98 -45.80
N ALA A 708 30.16 -32.95 -44.91
CA ALA A 708 28.76 -32.97 -45.29
C ALA A 708 28.36 -31.70 -46.07
N ALA A 709 28.86 -30.52 -45.67
CA ALA A 709 28.67 -29.27 -46.42
C ALA A 709 29.28 -29.36 -47.82
N TYR A 710 30.48 -29.94 -47.96
CA TYR A 710 31.13 -30.18 -49.26
C TYR A 710 30.31 -31.10 -50.16
N ASP A 711 29.80 -32.22 -49.63
CA ASP A 711 28.92 -33.13 -50.39
C ASP A 711 27.66 -32.42 -50.91
N ARG A 712 26.98 -31.66 -50.04
CA ARG A 712 25.78 -30.89 -50.41
C ARG A 712 26.08 -29.90 -51.54
N ALA A 713 27.14 -29.11 -51.41
CA ALA A 713 27.50 -28.11 -52.41
C ALA A 713 27.96 -28.73 -53.74
N ALA A 714 28.69 -29.85 -53.70
CA ALA A 714 29.12 -30.56 -54.91
C ALA A 714 27.94 -31.11 -55.73
N ARG A 715 26.81 -31.37 -55.06
CA ARG A 715 25.56 -31.85 -55.68
C ARG A 715 24.67 -30.75 -56.25
N THR A 716 25.02 -29.48 -56.06
CA THR A 716 24.25 -28.33 -56.58
C THR A 716 24.33 -28.26 -58.11
N GLU A 717 23.29 -27.69 -58.73
CA GLU A 717 23.22 -27.59 -60.20
C GLU A 717 24.34 -26.76 -60.83
N PRO A 718 24.82 -25.64 -60.25
CA PRO A 718 25.96 -24.90 -60.80
C PRO A 718 27.24 -25.75 -60.91
N THR A 719 27.50 -26.60 -59.92
CA THR A 719 28.65 -27.52 -59.94
C THR A 719 28.45 -28.61 -61.00
N ARG A 720 27.24 -29.17 -61.10
CA ARG A 720 26.91 -30.19 -62.13
C ARG A 720 27.00 -29.64 -63.56
N ILE A 721 26.55 -28.40 -63.79
CA ILE A 721 26.69 -27.73 -65.08
C ILE A 721 28.16 -27.59 -65.41
N ARG A 722 28.99 -27.05 -64.50
CA ARG A 722 30.44 -26.92 -64.68
C ARG A 722 31.10 -28.26 -64.99
N LEU A 723 30.75 -29.30 -64.23
CA LEU A 723 31.24 -30.65 -64.45
C LEU A 723 30.86 -31.22 -65.83
N ARG A 724 29.75 -30.80 -66.45
CA ARG A 724 29.35 -31.26 -67.81
C ARG A 724 29.95 -30.42 -68.93
N THR A 725 30.22 -29.14 -68.69
CA THR A 725 30.62 -28.17 -69.72
C THR A 725 32.12 -27.88 -69.77
N HIS A 726 32.87 -28.17 -68.70
CA HIS A 726 34.31 -27.89 -68.63
C HIS A 726 35.12 -29.17 -68.37
N PRO A 727 35.68 -29.82 -69.41
CA PRO A 727 36.47 -31.05 -69.29
C PRO A 727 37.65 -30.95 -68.31
N ALA A 728 38.38 -29.84 -68.32
CA ALA A 728 39.47 -29.60 -67.38
C ALA A 728 39.04 -29.62 -65.91
N TYR A 729 37.85 -29.08 -65.61
CA TYR A 729 37.29 -29.08 -64.25
C TYR A 729 36.85 -30.47 -63.80
N ALA A 730 36.26 -31.27 -64.70
CA ALA A 730 35.91 -32.66 -64.42
C ALA A 730 37.16 -33.54 -64.19
N ALA A 731 38.22 -33.33 -64.97
CA ALA A 731 39.52 -33.97 -64.78
C ALA A 731 40.15 -33.62 -63.43
N ASP A 732 40.04 -32.35 -63.03
CA ASP A 732 40.52 -31.86 -61.75
C ASP A 732 39.78 -32.49 -60.57
N CYS A 733 38.44 -32.49 -60.59
CA CYS A 733 37.62 -33.14 -59.56
C CYS A 733 37.88 -34.65 -59.46
N PHE A 734 38.05 -35.35 -60.59
CA PHE A 734 38.43 -36.78 -60.58
C PHE A 734 39.78 -36.99 -59.87
N THR A 735 40.76 -36.16 -60.19
CA THR A 735 42.11 -36.26 -59.64
C THR A 735 42.11 -36.04 -58.13
N HIS A 736 41.34 -35.07 -57.66
CA HIS A 736 41.26 -34.72 -56.24
C HIS A 736 40.47 -35.72 -55.41
N TRP A 737 39.29 -36.15 -55.87
CA TRP A 737 38.48 -37.14 -55.15
C TRP A 737 39.13 -38.54 -55.09
N THR A 738 40.15 -38.79 -55.90
CA THR A 738 40.95 -40.03 -55.88
C THR A 738 42.33 -39.88 -55.22
N ALA A 739 42.75 -38.66 -54.85
CA ALA A 739 44.10 -38.39 -54.34
C ALA A 739 44.36 -38.91 -52.91
N HIS A 740 43.33 -39.01 -52.06
CA HIS A 740 43.49 -39.23 -50.62
C HIS A 740 42.60 -40.38 -50.07
N PRO A 741 42.85 -41.64 -50.46
CA PRO A 741 42.01 -42.79 -50.10
C PRO A 741 42.09 -43.22 -48.61
N HIS A 742 42.90 -42.54 -47.79
CA HIS A 742 43.14 -42.88 -46.37
C HIS A 742 42.88 -41.70 -45.41
N ALA A 743 42.29 -40.61 -45.89
CA ALA A 743 42.10 -39.39 -45.10
C ALA A 743 40.81 -39.41 -44.26
N GLY A 744 40.53 -40.52 -43.56
CA GLY A 744 39.35 -40.67 -42.70
C GLY A 744 38.17 -41.37 -43.38
N THR A 745 37.26 -41.90 -42.56
CA THR A 745 36.10 -42.69 -43.02
C THR A 745 35.02 -41.81 -43.66
N ALA A 746 34.82 -40.59 -43.14
CA ALA A 746 33.85 -39.61 -43.64
C ALA A 746 34.21 -39.18 -45.07
N TRP A 747 35.45 -38.71 -45.31
CA TRP A 747 35.89 -38.32 -46.64
C TRP A 747 35.89 -39.48 -47.63
N THR A 748 36.38 -40.66 -47.24
CA THR A 748 36.42 -41.83 -48.14
C THR A 748 35.03 -42.22 -48.62
N THR A 749 34.02 -42.10 -47.75
CA THR A 749 32.61 -42.40 -48.08
C THR A 749 32.05 -41.34 -49.03
N THR A 750 32.23 -40.06 -48.69
CA THR A 750 31.77 -38.94 -49.51
C THR A 750 32.43 -38.91 -50.89
N ALA A 751 33.75 -39.08 -50.99
CA ALA A 751 34.47 -39.08 -52.26
C ALA A 751 34.01 -40.22 -53.19
N ALA A 752 33.74 -41.40 -52.63
CA ALA A 752 33.18 -42.51 -53.41
C ALA A 752 31.77 -42.19 -53.94
N ALA A 753 30.91 -41.60 -53.12
CA ALA A 753 29.57 -41.18 -53.52
C ALA A 753 29.61 -40.06 -54.57
N LEU A 754 30.46 -39.05 -54.41
CA LEU A 754 30.63 -37.96 -55.38
C LEU A 754 31.14 -38.47 -56.74
N LEU A 755 32.10 -39.39 -56.75
CA LEU A 755 32.55 -40.04 -57.98
C LEU A 755 31.38 -40.78 -58.67
N ASP A 756 30.65 -41.61 -57.94
CA ASP A 756 29.63 -42.48 -58.54
C ASP A 756 28.32 -41.76 -58.90
N GLU A 757 27.89 -40.79 -58.10
CA GLU A 757 26.57 -40.16 -58.17
C GLU A 757 26.60 -38.74 -58.75
N VAL A 758 27.77 -38.06 -58.77
CA VAL A 758 27.89 -36.69 -59.28
C VAL A 758 28.76 -36.65 -60.54
N LEU A 759 30.02 -37.09 -60.47
CA LEU A 759 30.96 -36.97 -61.59
C LEU A 759 30.65 -37.96 -62.71
N ARG A 760 30.38 -39.24 -62.41
CA ARG A 760 30.08 -40.24 -63.45
C ARG A 760 28.86 -39.86 -64.30
N PRO A 761 27.72 -39.44 -63.73
CA PRO A 761 26.59 -38.95 -64.53
C PRO A 761 26.95 -37.71 -65.37
N ALA A 762 27.76 -36.79 -64.84
CA ALA A 762 28.20 -35.61 -65.59
C ALA A 762 29.08 -35.97 -66.80
N VAL A 763 30.11 -36.81 -66.60
CA VAL A 763 31.02 -37.28 -67.67
C VAL A 763 30.27 -38.09 -68.72
N ARG A 764 29.27 -38.89 -68.33
CA ARG A 764 28.42 -39.63 -69.29
C ARG A 764 27.50 -38.73 -70.13
N GLY A 765 27.21 -37.53 -69.65
CA GLY A 765 26.45 -36.53 -70.39
C GLY A 765 27.30 -35.70 -71.36
N MET A 766 28.63 -35.86 -71.36
CA MET A 766 29.54 -35.15 -72.27
C MET A 766 29.62 -35.80 -73.66
N THR A 767 30.14 -35.05 -74.63
CA THR A 767 30.52 -35.59 -75.95
C THR A 767 31.77 -36.49 -75.84
N ALA A 768 31.98 -37.38 -76.81
CA ALA A 768 33.15 -38.27 -76.82
C ALA A 768 34.49 -37.50 -76.86
N GLU A 769 34.52 -36.36 -77.55
CA GLU A 769 35.67 -35.44 -77.61
C GLU A 769 35.98 -34.83 -76.23
N ALA A 770 34.95 -34.34 -75.52
CA ALA A 770 35.10 -33.80 -74.18
C ALA A 770 35.56 -34.88 -73.18
N VAL A 771 35.09 -36.13 -73.28
CA VAL A 771 35.57 -37.23 -72.42
C VAL A 771 37.04 -37.58 -72.69
N ALA A 772 37.47 -37.55 -73.96
CA ALA A 772 38.88 -37.74 -74.32
C ALA A 772 39.77 -36.62 -73.76
N GLU A 773 39.28 -35.37 -73.78
CA GLU A 773 39.96 -34.22 -73.19
C GLU A 773 40.09 -34.34 -71.66
N VAL A 774 39.06 -34.86 -70.97
CA VAL A 774 39.15 -35.20 -69.54
C VAL A 774 40.26 -36.22 -69.30
N GLU A 775 40.29 -37.31 -70.06
CA GLU A 775 41.28 -38.38 -69.91
C GLU A 775 42.71 -37.86 -70.14
N GLU A 776 42.91 -37.07 -71.19
CA GLU A 776 44.19 -36.45 -71.50
C GLU A 776 44.64 -35.51 -70.39
N THR A 777 43.72 -34.69 -69.88
CA THR A 777 44.00 -33.75 -68.79
C THR A 777 44.36 -34.45 -67.49
N VAL A 778 43.66 -35.53 -67.11
CA VAL A 778 44.02 -36.39 -65.96
C VAL A 778 45.40 -37.05 -66.15
N GLY A 779 45.72 -37.44 -67.39
CA GLY A 779 47.03 -37.99 -67.75
C GLY A 779 48.17 -36.98 -67.63
N ARG A 780 47.90 -35.70 -67.97
CA ARG A 780 48.88 -34.60 -67.89
C ARG A 780 49.14 -34.11 -66.46
N THR A 781 48.12 -34.06 -65.61
CA THR A 781 48.23 -33.53 -64.22
C THR A 781 48.54 -34.61 -63.17
N GLY A 782 48.53 -35.89 -63.54
CA GLY A 782 48.69 -37.02 -62.64
C GLY A 782 50.02 -37.77 -62.74
N SER A 783 50.30 -38.64 -61.76
CA SER A 783 51.36 -39.66 -61.90
C SER A 783 50.98 -40.71 -62.95
N SER A 784 51.97 -41.41 -63.50
CA SER A 784 51.94 -42.26 -64.71
C SER A 784 50.93 -43.43 -64.77
N GLY A 785 49.96 -43.51 -63.85
CA GLY A 785 48.86 -44.48 -63.85
C GLY A 785 47.45 -43.89 -63.79
N ARG A 786 47.27 -42.57 -63.66
CA ARG A 786 45.94 -41.97 -63.41
C ARG A 786 44.99 -42.00 -64.61
N ALA A 787 45.48 -41.84 -65.85
CA ALA A 787 44.64 -41.95 -67.05
C ALA A 787 44.02 -43.35 -67.20
N ASN A 788 44.79 -44.40 -66.88
CA ASN A 788 44.27 -45.78 -66.84
C ASN A 788 43.20 -45.94 -65.75
N ALA A 789 43.41 -45.36 -64.55
CA ALA A 789 42.44 -45.40 -63.46
C ALA A 789 41.13 -44.67 -63.81
N PHE A 790 41.20 -43.54 -64.53
CA PHE A 790 40.03 -42.84 -65.07
C PHE A 790 39.26 -43.72 -66.07
N ARG A 791 39.97 -44.33 -67.04
CA ARG A 791 39.36 -45.24 -68.02
C ARG A 791 38.68 -46.43 -67.37
N ASP A 792 39.27 -47.01 -66.32
CA ASP A 792 38.71 -48.16 -65.63
C ASP A 792 37.48 -47.77 -64.80
N TRP A 793 37.51 -46.61 -64.13
CA TRP A 793 36.38 -46.07 -63.39
C TRP A 793 35.19 -45.68 -64.29
N ASN A 794 35.45 -45.08 -65.46
CA ASN A 794 34.39 -44.64 -66.39
C ASN A 794 33.69 -45.84 -67.09
N ARG A 795 34.46 -46.90 -67.42
CA ARG A 795 33.94 -48.11 -68.08
C ARG A 795 33.17 -49.05 -67.14
N SER A 796 33.42 -48.99 -65.84
CA SER A 796 32.82 -49.89 -64.87
C SER A 796 31.31 -49.59 -64.65
N ARG A 797 30.44 -50.59 -64.89
CA ARG A 797 29.02 -50.58 -64.47
C ARG A 797 28.91 -51.23 -63.08
N ALA A 798 28.77 -50.38 -62.06
CA ALA A 798 28.36 -50.69 -60.68
C ALA A 798 29.37 -51.33 -59.70
N LEU A 799 29.36 -50.77 -58.48
CA LEU A 799 29.73 -51.30 -57.15
C LEU A 799 31.23 -51.45 -56.78
N GLY A 800 31.77 -50.38 -56.17
CA GLY A 800 32.26 -50.47 -54.78
C GLY A 800 33.69 -50.98 -54.49
N ARG A 801 34.63 -51.05 -55.45
CA ARG A 801 36.00 -51.55 -55.16
C ARG A 801 37.17 -50.81 -55.82
N LEU A 802 37.10 -49.49 -55.97
CA LEU A 802 38.27 -48.70 -56.43
C LEU A 802 39.20 -48.25 -55.29
N GLY A 803 38.71 -48.13 -54.05
CA GLY A 803 39.53 -47.73 -52.89
C GLY A 803 40.65 -48.69 -52.49
N ARG A 804 40.62 -49.97 -52.92
CA ARG A 804 41.63 -50.97 -52.53
C ARG A 804 42.72 -51.25 -53.56
N ARG A 805 42.59 -50.83 -54.83
CA ARG A 805 43.55 -51.21 -55.88
C ARG A 805 44.62 -50.16 -56.19
N ILE A 806 44.46 -48.91 -55.77
CA ILE A 806 45.45 -47.85 -56.04
C ILE A 806 46.59 -47.84 -55.00
N ALA A 807 46.35 -48.30 -53.76
CA ALA A 807 47.39 -48.43 -52.72
C ALA A 807 48.50 -49.45 -53.07
N GLY A 808 48.28 -50.35 -54.03
CA GLY A 808 49.24 -51.40 -54.39
C GLY A 808 50.30 -51.00 -55.42
N ARG A 809 50.19 -49.83 -56.09
CA ARG A 809 51.00 -49.56 -57.30
C ARG A 809 51.93 -48.35 -57.28
N VAL A 810 52.01 -47.61 -56.17
CA VAL A 810 52.98 -46.49 -56.01
C VAL A 810 54.20 -46.89 -55.15
N ARG A 811 54.33 -48.16 -54.75
CA ARG A 811 55.50 -48.65 -53.99
C ARG A 811 56.64 -49.23 -54.83
N ARG A 812 56.62 -49.06 -56.16
CA ARG A 812 57.78 -49.27 -57.05
C ARG A 812 57.69 -48.33 -58.24
N GLY A 813 58.57 -47.33 -58.27
CA GLY A 813 58.67 -46.27 -59.25
C GLY A 813 59.21 -45.03 -58.59
#